data_AF-A0A7R8Z548-F1
#
_entry.id   AF-A0A7R8Z548-F1
#
_cell.length_a   1.000
_cell.length_b   1.000
_cell.length_c   1.000
_cell.angle_alpha   90.00
_cell.angle_beta   90.00
_cell.angle_gamma   90.00
#
_symmetry.space_group_name_H-M   'P 1'
#
loop_
_entity.id
_entity.type
_entity.pdbx_description
1 polymer ?
#
loop_
_entity_poly.entity_id
_entity_poly.type
_entity_poly.pdbx_seq_one_letter_code
_entity_poly.pdbx_strand_id
1 'polypeptide(L)'
;MLMIEDEIINNVVVGRYNDDSILRKRIINTGLVKVPDFRYLSTGTILHMIDLEGNKIDHVDSFSVNVKTEQLILDNNDITSIADSAFYGSEIGKLSLKGNTKLQYIHPKAFVGIHNIQELDLSSTSLLAIPWEGLQSLEILRIQRTHSLKTIPSIYEFKNLQVAWLTHPFHCCAFKFPSRHDPVRHALRLKYLAEVKQTCLGITASGATKSRNGATEVNTDPIEVERKNGRKTRNAPLMTVVGSGPIFSQFINDNISSRPISFPSFHEFGNPTVEAITGSSVVIIDDDSPFPEDYRRQEDFGEFHEATANIEANHQLDAMCGNITEKKIDVSCFPMPDALNPCEDVMGSYWLRISVWLVVLLAVFGNIAVLIVILSNRSDFTVSKFLMSNLAFADLCMGLYLLFIASIDAHSIGEYFNYAYDWQYGTGCKVAGFLTVFASHLSVFTLTIITLERWFAITNAIYLNKRIKMKQAMYIMIGGWIYASFMSSFPLFGISNYSSTSICLPMEARDSFDVIYLVAILAINGAAFFVIAICYAQIYFSLGKETRRGSRHTGEMTVAKKMALLVFTNFSCWAPIGFFGLTALAGYPLINVTKSKILLVFFYPLNSCADPYLYAILTTQYRRDLYILLSKLGICKRRARQYRNNCSQPATNTSYPLSTAHRSSLNPAQKTAEDHLVPKEDFV
;
A
#
# COMPACT_ATOMS: atom_id res chain seq x y z
N MET A 1 7.99 29.63 -37.10
CA MET A 1 7.71 28.29 -36.51
C MET A 1 7.90 27.25 -37.60
N LEU A 2 8.61 26.16 -37.30
CA LEU A 2 8.80 25.04 -38.23
C LEU A 2 8.09 23.82 -37.66
N MET A 3 7.27 23.16 -38.47
CA MET A 3 6.46 22.01 -38.10
C MET A 3 6.57 20.99 -39.23
N ILE A 4 6.91 19.75 -38.87
CA ILE A 4 6.87 18.57 -39.74
C ILE A 4 6.02 17.55 -38.97
N GLU A 5 4.98 17.03 -39.62
CA GLU A 5 3.96 16.18 -39.01
C GLU A 5 3.52 15.14 -40.05
N ASP A 6 3.36 13.88 -39.62
CA ASP A 6 2.91 12.72 -40.40
C ASP A 6 3.74 12.32 -41.67
N GLU A 7 4.81 13.04 -42.03
CA GLU A 7 5.76 12.61 -43.06
C GLU A 7 6.76 11.56 -42.53
N ILE A 8 6.93 10.43 -43.24
CA ILE A 8 7.86 9.36 -42.81
C ILE A 8 9.32 9.79 -43.04
N ILE A 9 10.01 10.18 -41.96
CA ILE A 9 11.38 10.68 -42.00
C ILE A 9 12.25 9.88 -41.01
N ASN A 10 13.07 8.97 -41.55
CA ASN A 10 13.93 8.11 -40.74
C ASN A 10 15.12 8.85 -40.09
N ASN A 11 15.58 9.97 -40.67
CA ASN A 11 16.69 10.80 -40.20
C ASN A 11 16.43 12.28 -40.55
N VAL A 12 16.65 13.19 -39.60
CA VAL A 12 16.62 14.65 -39.83
C VAL A 12 18.02 15.23 -39.63
N VAL A 13 18.52 15.96 -40.63
CA VAL A 13 19.73 16.78 -40.50
C VAL A 13 19.31 18.25 -40.38
N VAL A 14 19.56 18.85 -39.22
CA VAL A 14 19.24 20.27 -39.00
C VAL A 14 20.36 21.13 -39.60
N GLY A 15 20.13 21.73 -40.77
CA GLY A 15 21.06 22.71 -41.34
C GLY A 15 21.07 24.04 -40.57
N ARG A 16 22.13 24.84 -40.74
CA ARG A 16 22.14 26.25 -40.30
C ARG A 16 20.99 27.00 -40.97
N TYR A 17 20.15 27.62 -40.17
CA TYR A 17 19.04 28.45 -40.62
C TYR A 17 19.12 29.77 -39.85
N ASN A 18 19.60 30.83 -40.50
CA ASN A 18 19.82 32.15 -39.90
C ASN A 18 18.51 32.96 -39.85
N ASP A 19 17.43 32.34 -39.36
CA ASP A 19 16.10 32.94 -39.22
C ASP A 19 15.64 32.82 -37.76
N ASP A 20 16.03 33.80 -36.96
CA ASP A 20 15.71 33.88 -35.52
C ASP A 20 14.21 34.04 -35.23
N SER A 21 13.34 34.16 -36.26
CA SER A 21 11.89 34.11 -36.08
C SER A 21 11.36 32.71 -35.72
N ILE A 22 12.17 31.66 -35.91
CA ILE A 22 11.75 30.25 -35.74
C ILE A 22 11.99 29.75 -34.31
N LEU A 23 11.35 30.41 -33.33
CA LEU A 23 11.42 30.07 -31.90
C LEU A 23 10.80 28.71 -31.51
N ARG A 24 10.12 28.01 -32.43
CA ARG A 24 9.52 26.69 -32.18
C ARG A 24 9.79 25.74 -33.35
N LYS A 25 10.26 24.54 -33.04
CA LYS A 25 10.48 23.41 -33.96
C LYS A 25 9.69 22.18 -33.49
N ARG A 26 8.86 21.61 -34.36
CA ARG A 26 8.10 20.38 -34.12
C ARG A 26 8.40 19.35 -35.23
N ILE A 27 8.68 18.11 -34.87
CA ILE A 27 8.91 16.97 -35.77
C ILE A 27 8.16 15.79 -35.15
N ILE A 28 6.93 15.51 -35.59
CA ILE A 28 5.95 14.69 -34.84
C ILE A 28 5.38 13.59 -35.73
N ASN A 29 5.14 12.40 -35.15
CA ASN A 29 4.63 11.21 -35.84
C ASN A 29 5.49 10.72 -37.04
N THR A 30 6.65 11.32 -37.29
CA THR A 30 7.47 11.09 -38.49
C THR A 30 8.13 9.71 -38.53
N GLY A 31 8.09 8.96 -37.43
CA GLY A 31 8.74 7.66 -37.29
C GLY A 31 10.27 7.74 -37.13
N LEU A 32 10.81 8.93 -36.89
CA LEU A 32 12.21 9.21 -36.58
C LEU A 32 12.75 8.30 -35.46
N VAL A 33 13.93 7.69 -35.67
CA VAL A 33 14.49 6.64 -34.79
C VAL A 33 15.60 7.16 -33.86
N LYS A 34 16.19 8.33 -34.13
CA LYS A 34 17.22 8.96 -33.29
C LYS A 34 16.93 10.44 -33.09
N VAL A 35 17.40 11.00 -31.96
CA VAL A 35 17.36 12.45 -31.74
C VAL A 35 18.17 13.16 -32.84
N PRO A 36 17.66 14.24 -33.49
CA PRO A 36 18.41 14.97 -34.51
C PRO A 36 19.66 15.66 -33.94
N ASP A 37 20.70 15.80 -34.74
CA ASP A 37 21.86 16.62 -34.36
C ASP A 37 21.49 18.10 -34.36
N PHE A 38 21.38 18.67 -33.16
CA PHE A 38 20.97 20.06 -32.95
C PHE A 38 22.13 21.06 -32.92
N ARG A 39 23.40 20.63 -33.01
CA ARG A 39 24.59 21.50 -32.86
C ARG A 39 24.72 22.62 -33.91
N TYR A 40 23.90 22.60 -34.96
CA TYR A 40 23.83 23.63 -36.00
C TYR A 40 22.74 24.70 -35.78
N LEU A 41 21.95 24.59 -34.70
CA LEU A 41 21.13 25.70 -34.20
C LEU A 41 22.04 26.82 -33.66
N SER A 42 21.61 28.07 -33.83
CA SER A 42 22.35 29.25 -33.33
C SER A 42 22.53 29.16 -31.82
N THR A 43 23.77 29.20 -31.35
CA THR A 43 24.13 29.09 -29.93
C THR A 43 23.74 30.33 -29.09
N GLY A 44 23.33 31.42 -29.75
CA GLY A 44 22.84 32.64 -29.12
C GLY A 44 21.33 32.66 -28.83
N THR A 45 20.52 31.90 -29.55
CA THR A 45 19.06 32.07 -29.57
C THR A 45 18.35 30.95 -28.80
N ILE A 46 17.73 31.28 -27.66
CA ILE A 46 16.93 30.32 -26.86
C ILE A 46 15.61 30.03 -27.58
N LEU A 47 15.34 28.74 -27.86
CA LEU A 47 14.09 28.31 -28.47
C LEU A 47 12.97 28.18 -27.43
N HIS A 48 11.75 28.62 -27.73
CA HIS A 48 10.58 28.37 -26.89
C HIS A 48 10.22 26.87 -26.83
N MET A 49 10.42 26.11 -27.92
CA MET A 49 10.04 24.69 -27.94
C MET A 49 10.79 23.87 -28.99
N ILE A 50 11.26 22.69 -28.57
CA ILE A 50 11.64 21.56 -29.42
C ILE A 50 10.68 20.41 -29.08
N ASP A 51 9.93 19.94 -30.07
CA ASP A 51 8.88 18.93 -29.91
C ASP A 51 9.14 17.74 -30.85
N LEU A 52 9.36 16.57 -30.25
CA LEU A 52 9.67 15.29 -30.91
C LEU A 52 8.67 14.19 -30.52
N GLU A 53 7.44 14.57 -30.13
CA GLU A 53 6.40 13.63 -29.72
C GLU A 53 6.04 12.58 -30.80
N GLY A 54 5.69 11.35 -30.37
CA GLY A 54 5.07 10.35 -31.25
C GLY A 54 5.99 9.70 -32.29
N ASN A 55 7.31 9.88 -32.16
CA ASN A 55 8.30 9.23 -33.03
C ASN A 55 8.71 7.85 -32.49
N LYS A 56 9.77 7.26 -33.04
CA LYS A 56 10.27 5.91 -32.72
C LYS A 56 11.68 5.95 -32.11
N ILE A 57 12.01 7.03 -31.40
CA ILE A 57 13.31 7.17 -30.76
C ILE A 57 13.42 6.12 -29.66
N ASP A 58 14.40 5.22 -29.76
CA ASP A 58 14.54 4.03 -28.90
C ASP A 58 15.64 4.15 -27.84
N HIS A 59 16.57 5.10 -28.01
CA HIS A 59 17.62 5.46 -27.04
C HIS A 59 18.03 6.93 -27.18
N VAL A 60 18.60 7.50 -26.11
CA VAL A 60 19.24 8.83 -26.13
C VAL A 60 20.73 8.65 -25.82
N ASP A 61 21.58 8.85 -26.83
CA ASP A 61 23.04 8.65 -26.76
C ASP A 61 23.75 9.73 -25.92
N SER A 62 24.94 9.42 -25.40
CA SER A 62 25.77 10.38 -24.66
C SER A 62 26.11 11.60 -25.53
N PHE A 63 25.99 12.81 -24.97
CA PHE A 63 26.20 14.10 -25.67
C PHE A 63 25.31 14.33 -26.92
N SER A 64 24.24 13.55 -27.13
CA SER A 64 23.36 13.71 -28.31
C SER A 64 22.45 14.94 -28.24
N VAL A 65 22.15 15.44 -27.02
CA VAL A 65 21.28 16.61 -26.82
C VAL A 65 22.12 17.78 -26.31
N ASN A 66 22.37 18.73 -27.22
CA ASN A 66 22.96 20.04 -26.92
C ASN A 66 22.05 21.12 -27.53
N VAL A 67 21.18 21.70 -26.71
CA VAL A 67 20.15 22.69 -27.10
C VAL A 67 19.97 23.76 -26.03
N LYS A 68 19.59 24.98 -26.45
CA LYS A 68 19.03 26.00 -25.55
C LYS A 68 17.54 26.14 -25.82
N THR A 69 16.69 25.68 -24.91
CA THR A 69 15.24 25.78 -25.06
C THR A 69 14.47 25.87 -23.73
N GLU A 70 13.36 26.61 -23.72
CA GLU A 70 12.40 26.57 -22.62
C GLU A 70 11.78 25.17 -22.45
N GLN A 71 11.55 24.42 -23.53
CA GLN A 71 10.82 23.15 -23.51
C GLN A 71 11.36 22.14 -24.52
N LEU A 72 11.78 20.96 -24.05
CA LEU A 72 12.09 19.78 -24.86
C LEU A 72 11.08 18.65 -24.57
N ILE A 73 10.36 18.23 -25.60
CA ILE A 73 9.34 17.16 -25.52
C ILE A 73 9.84 15.94 -26.31
N LEU A 74 9.98 14.82 -25.62
CA LEU A 74 10.33 13.48 -26.13
C LEU A 74 9.20 12.48 -25.76
N ASP A 75 7.97 12.96 -25.62
CA ASP A 75 6.82 12.17 -25.20
C ASP A 75 6.44 11.08 -26.21
N ASN A 76 5.79 10.02 -25.72
CA ASN A 76 5.16 8.97 -26.53
C ASN A 76 6.09 8.34 -27.60
N ASN A 77 7.38 8.21 -27.28
CA ASN A 77 8.38 7.53 -28.10
C ASN A 77 8.64 6.09 -27.59
N ASP A 78 9.58 5.39 -28.23
CA ASP A 78 9.96 4.01 -27.93
C ASP A 78 11.13 3.89 -26.93
N ILE A 79 11.52 4.98 -26.26
CA ILE A 79 12.80 5.09 -25.53
C ILE A 79 12.92 4.01 -24.46
N THR A 80 14.01 3.24 -24.53
CA THR A 80 14.33 2.14 -23.61
C THR A 80 15.29 2.58 -22.51
N SER A 81 16.27 3.43 -22.86
CA SER A 81 17.29 3.94 -21.96
C SER A 81 17.84 5.32 -22.37
N ILE A 82 18.44 6.01 -21.40
CA ILE A 82 19.15 7.27 -21.57
C ILE A 82 20.58 7.11 -21.04
N ALA A 83 21.57 7.44 -21.86
CA ALA A 83 22.99 7.28 -21.57
C ALA A 83 23.53 8.34 -20.58
N ASP A 84 24.83 8.26 -20.26
CA ASP A 84 25.51 9.28 -19.47
C ASP A 84 25.63 10.60 -20.24
N SER A 85 25.66 11.74 -19.55
CA SER A 85 25.98 13.04 -20.17
C SER A 85 25.09 13.39 -21.39
N ALA A 86 23.90 12.78 -21.50
CA ALA A 86 23.05 12.82 -22.68
C ALA A 86 22.58 14.24 -23.04
N PHE A 87 22.39 15.08 -22.02
CA PHE A 87 21.96 16.48 -22.11
C PHE A 87 23.08 17.50 -21.82
N TYR A 88 24.35 17.07 -21.85
CA TYR A 88 25.49 17.90 -21.46
C TYR A 88 25.64 19.16 -22.33
N GLY A 89 25.74 20.32 -21.69
CA GLY A 89 25.81 21.63 -22.35
C GLY A 89 24.46 22.20 -22.75
N SER A 90 23.35 21.46 -22.55
CA SER A 90 22.01 21.97 -22.82
C SER A 90 21.50 22.90 -21.72
N GLU A 91 20.79 23.94 -22.12
CA GLU A 91 19.94 24.74 -21.23
C GLU A 91 18.48 24.38 -21.53
N ILE A 92 17.80 23.67 -20.63
CA ILE A 92 16.45 23.13 -20.87
C ILE A 92 15.56 23.47 -19.67
N GLY A 93 14.62 24.41 -19.84
CA GLY A 93 13.68 24.81 -18.79
C GLY A 93 12.76 23.66 -18.34
N LYS A 94 12.17 22.96 -19.31
CA LYS A 94 11.30 21.80 -19.13
C LYS A 94 11.74 20.64 -20.00
N LEU A 95 11.89 19.46 -19.40
CA LEU A 95 12.10 18.20 -20.10
C LEU A 95 10.90 17.26 -19.87
N SER A 96 10.31 16.76 -20.96
CA SER A 96 9.21 15.78 -20.93
C SER A 96 9.63 14.51 -21.66
N LEU A 97 9.53 13.37 -20.96
CA LEU A 97 9.82 12.01 -21.43
C LEU A 97 8.59 11.10 -21.21
N LYS A 98 7.41 11.69 -21.10
CA LYS A 98 6.19 11.03 -20.62
C LYS A 98 5.62 10.11 -21.70
N GLY A 99 5.11 8.94 -21.30
CA GLY A 99 4.57 7.95 -22.24
C GLY A 99 5.59 6.97 -22.84
N ASN A 100 6.90 7.16 -22.59
CA ASN A 100 7.94 6.18 -22.94
C ASN A 100 7.83 4.93 -22.04
N THR A 101 6.83 4.09 -22.31
CA THR A 101 6.48 2.92 -21.47
C THR A 101 7.61 1.89 -21.36
N LYS A 102 8.52 1.86 -22.33
CA LYS A 102 9.70 0.98 -22.36
C LYS A 102 10.88 1.51 -21.54
N LEU A 103 10.86 2.76 -21.09
CA LEU A 103 11.98 3.40 -20.40
C LEU A 103 12.14 2.83 -19.00
N GLN A 104 13.18 2.02 -18.80
CA GLN A 104 13.48 1.32 -17.54
C GLN A 104 14.72 1.87 -16.83
N TYR A 105 15.66 2.41 -17.59
CA TYR A 105 16.97 2.85 -17.08
C TYR A 105 17.35 4.24 -17.60
N ILE A 106 17.68 5.15 -16.68
CA ILE A 106 18.37 6.40 -16.97
C ILE A 106 19.71 6.33 -16.23
N HIS A 107 20.82 6.58 -16.93
CA HIS A 107 22.13 6.55 -16.31
C HIS A 107 22.21 7.58 -15.15
N PRO A 108 22.87 7.26 -14.01
CA PRO A 108 22.96 8.19 -12.87
C PRO A 108 23.46 9.59 -13.22
N LYS A 109 24.32 9.68 -14.25
CA LYS A 109 24.91 10.92 -14.78
C LYS A 109 24.25 11.47 -16.05
N ALA A 110 23.05 11.00 -16.44
CA ALA A 110 22.40 11.41 -17.69
C ALA A 110 22.16 12.94 -17.79
N PHE A 111 21.88 13.59 -16.65
CA PHE A 111 21.58 15.02 -16.55
C PHE A 111 22.79 15.86 -16.10
N VAL A 112 23.99 15.30 -16.02
CA VAL A 112 25.20 16.07 -15.71
C VAL A 112 25.49 17.05 -16.85
N GLY A 113 25.73 18.32 -16.49
CA GLY A 113 25.93 19.40 -17.46
C GLY A 113 24.64 19.95 -18.09
N ILE A 114 23.46 19.62 -17.56
CA ILE A 114 22.22 20.33 -17.90
C ILE A 114 22.14 21.64 -17.08
N HIS A 115 21.60 22.69 -17.69
CA HIS A 115 21.42 24.00 -17.07
C HIS A 115 19.94 24.44 -17.09
N ASN A 116 19.57 25.26 -16.11
CA ASN A 116 18.25 25.90 -15.99
C ASN A 116 17.03 24.96 -15.95
N ILE A 117 17.19 23.67 -15.59
CA ILE A 117 16.05 22.74 -15.51
C ILE A 117 15.15 23.03 -14.31
N GLN A 118 13.88 23.27 -14.60
CA GLN A 118 12.82 23.65 -13.66
C GLN A 118 11.72 22.58 -13.58
N GLU A 119 11.30 21.99 -14.70
CA GLU A 119 10.28 20.93 -14.73
C GLU A 119 10.78 19.65 -15.44
N LEU A 120 10.57 18.48 -14.83
CA LEU A 120 10.90 17.17 -15.38
C LEU A 120 9.69 16.24 -15.29
N ASP A 121 9.21 15.73 -16.42
CA ASP A 121 8.11 14.75 -16.50
C ASP A 121 8.59 13.38 -17.02
N LEU A 122 8.55 12.39 -16.14
CA LEU A 122 8.86 10.97 -16.37
C LEU A 122 7.60 10.09 -16.25
N SER A 123 6.40 10.68 -16.34
CA SER A 123 5.14 9.96 -16.10
C SER A 123 4.83 8.92 -17.18
N SER A 124 4.24 7.79 -16.78
CA SER A 124 3.95 6.63 -17.66
C SER A 124 5.21 5.91 -18.19
N THR A 125 6.33 6.01 -17.48
CA THR A 125 7.54 5.21 -17.76
C THR A 125 7.54 3.92 -16.93
N SER A 126 8.56 3.07 -17.12
CA SER A 126 8.79 1.84 -16.34
C SER A 126 10.07 1.92 -15.48
N LEU A 127 10.43 3.12 -15.03
CA LEU A 127 11.64 3.38 -14.24
C LEU A 127 11.64 2.65 -12.89
N LEU A 128 12.79 2.09 -12.52
CA LEU A 128 13.02 1.47 -11.20
C LEU A 128 13.56 2.46 -10.16
N ALA A 129 14.29 3.48 -10.62
CA ALA A 129 14.92 4.54 -9.83
C ALA A 129 15.04 5.82 -10.68
N ILE A 130 15.40 6.94 -10.04
CA ILE A 130 15.55 8.27 -10.68
C ILE A 130 16.99 8.75 -10.40
N PRO A 131 17.74 9.28 -11.39
CA PRO A 131 19.00 9.97 -11.13
C PRO A 131 18.77 11.29 -10.37
N TRP A 132 19.84 11.84 -9.81
CA TRP A 132 19.80 13.13 -9.09
C TRP A 132 20.98 14.05 -9.42
N GLU A 133 22.08 13.53 -9.97
CA GLU A 133 23.20 14.33 -10.45
C GLU A 133 22.74 15.23 -11.62
N GLY A 134 22.83 16.54 -11.44
CA GLY A 134 22.40 17.55 -12.43
C GLY A 134 20.99 18.12 -12.21
N LEU A 135 20.18 17.52 -11.32
CA LEU A 135 18.80 17.96 -11.06
C LEU A 135 18.68 18.92 -9.86
N GLN A 136 19.75 19.62 -9.49
CA GLN A 136 19.74 20.44 -8.26
C GLN A 136 18.90 21.73 -8.37
N SER A 137 18.67 22.24 -9.58
CA SER A 137 17.79 23.39 -9.85
C SER A 137 16.30 23.03 -9.95
N LEU A 138 15.97 21.74 -10.07
CA LEU A 138 14.63 21.26 -10.41
C LEU A 138 13.58 21.71 -9.37
N GLU A 139 12.49 22.31 -9.85
CA GLU A 139 11.40 22.84 -9.01
C GLU A 139 10.14 21.96 -9.04
N ILE A 140 9.85 21.33 -10.19
CA ILE A 140 8.66 20.49 -10.41
C ILE A 140 9.08 19.13 -10.95
N LEU A 141 8.74 18.07 -10.23
CA LEU A 141 8.95 16.68 -10.64
C LEU A 141 7.60 15.98 -10.88
N ARG A 142 7.43 15.34 -12.04
CA ARG A 142 6.25 14.51 -12.35
C ARG A 142 6.65 13.08 -12.68
N ILE A 143 6.07 12.15 -11.94
CA ILE A 143 6.26 10.71 -12.06
C ILE A 143 4.92 10.03 -11.71
N GLN A 144 3.90 10.27 -12.55
CA GLN A 144 2.58 9.68 -12.42
C GLN A 144 2.48 8.36 -13.22
N ARG A 145 1.60 7.43 -12.82
CA ARG A 145 1.39 6.11 -13.48
C ARG A 145 2.69 5.30 -13.73
N THR A 146 3.71 5.48 -12.91
CA THR A 146 5.03 4.82 -12.99
C THR A 146 5.14 3.81 -11.85
N HIS A 147 4.38 2.72 -11.97
CA HIS A 147 4.15 1.77 -10.86
C HIS A 147 5.37 0.89 -10.52
N SER A 148 6.41 0.90 -11.36
CA SER A 148 7.70 0.22 -11.15
C SER A 148 8.65 0.93 -10.17
N LEU A 149 8.40 2.22 -9.88
CA LEU A 149 9.32 3.02 -9.07
C LEU A 149 9.25 2.61 -7.61
N LYS A 150 10.31 1.94 -7.13
CA LYS A 150 10.38 1.41 -5.76
C LYS A 150 10.67 2.51 -4.74
N THR A 151 11.79 3.21 -4.86
CA THR A 151 12.22 4.31 -3.97
C THR A 151 12.44 5.60 -4.75
N ILE A 152 12.38 6.74 -4.04
CA ILE A 152 12.91 8.02 -4.52
C ILE A 152 14.28 8.30 -3.89
N PRO A 153 15.18 9.07 -4.54
CA PRO A 153 16.48 9.46 -3.98
C PRO A 153 16.39 10.20 -2.64
N SER A 154 17.55 10.47 -2.03
CA SER A 154 17.63 11.32 -0.84
C SER A 154 17.10 12.71 -1.15
N ILE A 155 16.17 13.22 -0.33
CA ILE A 155 15.53 14.53 -0.60
C ILE A 155 16.51 15.70 -0.54
N TYR A 156 17.71 15.49 0.02
CA TYR A 156 18.76 16.49 0.17
C TYR A 156 19.47 16.86 -1.14
N GLU A 157 19.38 16.03 -2.18
CA GLU A 157 19.96 16.34 -3.49
C GLU A 157 19.09 17.31 -4.30
N PHE A 158 17.77 17.29 -4.06
CA PHE A 158 16.77 18.14 -4.71
C PHE A 158 16.68 19.53 -4.04
N LYS A 159 17.74 20.34 -4.19
CA LYS A 159 17.92 21.61 -3.44
C LYS A 159 16.79 22.63 -3.61
N ASN A 160 16.16 22.68 -4.79
CA ASN A 160 15.14 23.67 -5.16
C ASN A 160 13.74 23.10 -5.39
N LEU A 161 13.51 21.81 -5.18
CA LEU A 161 12.21 21.18 -5.46
C LEU A 161 11.10 21.81 -4.62
N GLN A 162 10.01 22.17 -5.27
CA GLN A 162 8.83 22.81 -4.69
C GLN A 162 7.60 21.89 -4.79
N VAL A 163 7.45 21.15 -5.89
CA VAL A 163 6.26 20.34 -6.18
C VAL A 163 6.64 18.95 -6.72
N ALA A 164 6.03 17.89 -6.17
CA ALA A 164 6.25 16.52 -6.62
C ALA A 164 4.92 15.79 -6.89
N TRP A 165 4.71 15.36 -8.14
CA TRP A 165 3.53 14.59 -8.57
C TRP A 165 3.94 13.13 -8.78
N LEU A 166 3.89 12.32 -7.72
CA LEU A 166 4.37 10.95 -7.69
C LEU A 166 3.24 9.93 -7.94
N THR A 167 3.61 8.65 -8.08
CA THR A 167 2.64 7.56 -8.29
C THR A 167 2.17 6.93 -6.98
N HIS A 168 3.00 6.94 -5.94
CA HIS A 168 2.73 6.24 -4.67
C HIS A 168 2.64 7.23 -3.50
N PRO A 169 1.59 7.21 -2.67
CA PRO A 169 1.47 8.11 -1.52
C PRO A 169 2.63 7.98 -0.53
N PHE A 170 3.15 6.76 -0.34
CA PHE A 170 4.27 6.52 0.58
C PHE A 170 5.59 7.18 0.15
N HIS A 171 5.80 7.51 -1.14
CA HIS A 171 6.96 8.29 -1.56
C HIS A 171 6.92 9.72 -0.98
N CYS A 172 5.73 10.31 -0.81
CA CYS A 172 5.59 11.62 -0.18
C CYS A 172 5.94 11.63 1.32
N CYS A 173 6.07 10.45 1.97
CA CYS A 173 6.51 10.36 3.35
C CYS A 173 7.97 10.79 3.56
N ALA A 174 8.83 10.68 2.53
CA ALA A 174 10.24 11.07 2.61
C ALA A 174 10.42 12.57 2.94
N PHE A 175 9.66 13.44 2.27
CA PHE A 175 9.68 14.88 2.51
C PHE A 175 9.14 15.24 3.91
N LYS A 176 8.23 14.42 4.46
CA LYS A 176 7.65 14.62 5.79
C LYS A 176 8.52 14.06 6.93
N PHE A 177 9.29 12.99 6.67
CA PHE A 177 10.13 12.31 7.66
C PHE A 177 11.56 12.06 7.11
N PRO A 178 12.35 13.11 6.82
CA PRO A 178 13.65 12.95 6.13
C PRO A 178 14.63 12.06 6.89
N SER A 179 14.57 12.10 8.23
CA SER A 179 15.42 11.35 9.15
C SER A 179 15.16 9.84 9.16
N ARG A 180 14.00 9.36 8.68
CA ARG A 180 13.69 7.92 8.54
C ARG A 180 13.81 7.43 7.09
N HIS A 181 13.80 8.35 6.12
CA HIS A 181 14.01 8.03 4.69
C HIS A 181 15.49 7.82 4.38
N ASP A 182 16.34 8.71 4.89
CA ASP A 182 17.79 8.61 4.74
C ASP A 182 18.47 9.11 6.03
N PRO A 183 18.57 8.26 7.07
CA PRO A 183 19.17 8.63 8.35
C PRO A 183 20.64 9.03 8.21
N VAL A 184 21.37 8.46 7.24
CA VAL A 184 22.80 8.73 7.03
C VAL A 184 22.99 10.13 6.44
N ARG A 185 22.29 10.45 5.35
CA ARG A 185 22.37 11.79 4.73
C ARG A 185 21.74 12.87 5.61
N HIS A 186 20.71 12.54 6.38
CA HIS A 186 20.15 13.42 7.40
C HIS A 186 21.18 13.75 8.48
N ALA A 187 21.87 12.76 9.04
CA ALA A 187 22.93 12.98 10.04
C ALA A 187 24.11 13.80 9.47
N LEU A 188 24.54 13.51 8.23
CA LEU A 188 25.57 14.29 7.53
C LEU A 188 25.12 15.75 7.31
N ARG A 189 23.85 15.98 6.95
CA ARG A 189 23.29 17.32 6.78
C ARG A 189 23.24 18.09 8.11
N LEU A 190 22.87 17.45 9.21
CA LEU A 190 22.90 18.06 10.54
C LEU A 190 24.33 18.40 10.98
N LYS A 191 25.31 17.51 10.73
CA LYS A 191 26.74 17.76 11.00
C LYS A 191 27.25 18.97 10.23
N TYR A 192 26.97 19.05 8.93
CA TYR A 192 27.32 20.20 8.09
C TYR A 192 26.69 21.51 8.59
N LEU A 193 25.41 21.49 8.99
CA LEU A 193 24.75 22.69 9.54
C LEU A 193 25.35 23.12 10.88
N ALA A 194 25.76 22.17 11.72
CA ALA A 194 26.47 22.46 12.97
C ALA A 194 27.87 23.06 12.72
N GLU A 195 28.62 22.52 11.75
CA GLU A 195 29.94 23.02 11.35
C GLU A 195 29.87 24.45 10.79
N VAL A 196 28.94 24.72 9.87
CA VAL A 196 28.69 26.08 9.35
C VAL A 196 28.30 27.05 10.47
N LYS A 197 27.44 26.62 11.40
CA LYS A 197 27.03 27.43 12.56
C LYS A 197 28.19 27.70 13.52
N GLN A 198 29.06 26.73 13.77
CA GLN A 198 30.27 26.91 14.57
C GLN A 198 31.25 27.87 13.91
N THR A 199 31.50 27.74 12.59
CA THR A 199 32.33 28.68 11.83
C THR A 199 31.81 30.11 11.94
N CYS A 200 30.49 30.32 11.80
CA CYS A 200 29.88 31.63 11.94
C CYS A 200 29.94 32.23 13.36
N LEU A 201 29.83 31.39 14.39
CA LEU A 201 30.04 31.82 15.79
C LEU A 201 31.52 32.13 16.06
N GLY A 202 32.46 31.41 15.44
CA GLY A 202 33.88 31.72 15.47
C GLY A 202 34.22 33.06 14.80
N ILE A 203 33.63 33.35 13.64
CA ILE A 203 33.82 34.62 12.92
C ILE A 203 33.30 35.80 13.76
N THR A 204 32.10 35.69 14.34
CA THR A 204 31.55 36.75 15.21
C THR A 204 32.35 36.95 16.50
N ALA A 205 32.90 35.88 17.10
CA ALA A 205 33.84 36.00 18.22
C ALA A 205 35.20 36.63 17.82
N SER A 206 35.69 36.35 16.61
CA SER A 206 36.95 36.91 16.10
C SER A 206 36.81 38.39 15.70
N GLY A 207 35.68 38.79 15.12
CA GLY A 207 35.35 40.19 14.84
C GLY A 207 35.27 41.05 16.11
N ALA A 208 34.77 40.48 17.21
CA ALA A 208 34.65 41.17 18.50
C ALA A 208 35.99 41.60 19.12
N THR A 209 37.13 41.04 18.71
CA THR A 209 38.46 41.45 19.19
C THR A 209 39.15 42.51 18.31
N LYS A 210 38.57 42.89 17.17
CA LYS A 210 39.12 43.92 16.26
C LYS A 210 38.37 45.26 16.26
N SER A 211 37.26 45.42 16.99
CA SER A 211 36.61 46.73 17.18
C SER A 211 36.84 47.28 18.59
N ARG A 212 37.98 47.95 18.79
CA ARG A 212 38.25 48.76 19.99
C ARG A 212 38.99 50.06 19.66
N ASN A 213 38.41 50.86 18.76
CA ASN A 213 38.59 52.31 18.66
C ASN A 213 37.55 52.86 17.67
N GLY A 214 36.76 53.86 18.08
CA GLY A 214 35.65 54.43 17.29
C GLY A 214 34.29 54.10 17.88
N ALA A 215 33.83 54.92 18.83
CA ALA A 215 32.50 54.81 19.41
C ALA A 215 31.54 55.82 18.77
N THR A 216 30.41 55.33 18.27
CA THR A 216 29.21 56.12 18.00
C THR A 216 28.00 55.27 18.32
N GLU A 217 27.14 55.75 19.22
CA GLU A 217 26.00 55.02 19.74
C GLU A 217 24.83 55.02 18.76
N VAL A 218 24.13 53.89 18.65
CA VAL A 218 22.74 53.84 18.18
C VAL A 218 21.98 52.89 19.10
N ASN A 219 21.05 53.42 19.91
CA ASN A 219 20.21 52.62 20.78
C ASN A 219 19.21 51.78 19.98
N THR A 220 18.94 50.56 20.45
CA THR A 220 17.82 49.73 20.00
C THR A 220 17.05 49.19 21.21
N ASP A 221 16.12 49.99 21.73
CA ASP A 221 15.06 49.49 22.60
C ASP A 221 14.02 48.72 21.77
N PRO A 222 13.45 47.60 22.30
CA PRO A 222 12.57 46.74 21.52
C PRO A 222 11.13 47.27 21.47
N ILE A 223 10.56 47.38 20.26
CA ILE A 223 9.13 47.65 20.08
C ILE A 223 8.38 46.33 19.87
N GLU A 224 7.68 45.90 20.91
CA GLU A 224 6.69 44.83 20.88
C GLU A 224 5.44 45.29 20.09
N VAL A 225 4.95 44.48 19.14
CA VAL A 225 3.70 44.78 18.39
C VAL A 225 2.72 43.61 18.47
N GLU A 226 1.56 43.93 19.05
CA GLU A 226 0.47 43.03 19.41
C GLU A 226 -0.31 42.47 18.20
N ARG A 227 -0.77 41.21 18.29
CA ARG A 227 -1.71 40.63 17.31
C ARG A 227 -3.11 41.23 17.46
N LYS A 228 -3.68 41.83 16.41
CA LYS A 228 -5.13 42.11 16.30
C LYS A 228 -5.73 41.61 14.98
N ASN A 229 -6.96 41.09 15.05
CA ASN A 229 -7.71 40.48 13.96
C ASN A 229 -8.55 41.52 13.18
N GLY A 230 -8.81 41.31 11.88
CA GLY A 230 -10.06 41.82 11.28
C GLY A 230 -10.15 42.14 9.77
N ARG A 231 -10.64 41.17 8.98
CA ARG A 231 -11.52 41.33 7.78
C ARG A 231 -11.21 42.36 6.66
N LYS A 232 -10.96 41.75 5.47
CA LYS A 232 -11.64 41.95 4.17
C LYS A 232 -11.18 43.04 3.15
N THR A 233 -11.25 42.57 1.88
CA THR A 233 -11.59 43.24 0.60
C THR A 233 -10.56 44.01 -0.25
N ARG A 234 -10.09 43.28 -1.29
CA ARG A 234 -10.06 43.62 -2.73
C ARG A 234 -8.95 44.52 -3.34
N ASN A 235 -8.39 43.94 -4.42
CA ASN A 235 -7.81 44.53 -5.64
C ASN A 235 -6.32 44.95 -5.64
N ALA A 236 -5.75 44.88 -6.84
CA ALA A 236 -4.35 45.10 -7.26
C ALA A 236 -4.12 46.58 -7.71
N PRO A 237 -2.93 47.04 -8.16
CA PRO A 237 -1.71 46.31 -8.55
C PRO A 237 -0.39 46.86 -7.96
N LEU A 238 0.76 46.36 -8.45
CA LEU A 238 2.10 46.94 -8.24
C LEU A 238 2.91 46.94 -9.56
N MET A 239 3.87 47.85 -9.72
CA MET A 239 4.61 48.14 -10.96
C MET A 239 6.14 48.25 -10.73
N THR A 240 6.92 48.22 -11.82
CA THR A 240 8.37 47.91 -11.93
C THR A 240 9.37 49.05 -11.64
N VAL A 241 10.62 48.71 -11.23
CA VAL A 241 11.89 49.51 -11.31
C VAL A 241 13.13 48.57 -11.48
N VAL A 242 14.30 49.03 -11.97
CA VAL A 242 15.55 48.30 -12.42
C VAL A 242 16.83 49.14 -12.06
N GLY A 243 18.12 48.72 -11.98
CA GLY A 243 18.94 47.49 -12.25
C GLY A 243 20.08 47.30 -11.21
N SER A 244 21.38 46.96 -11.45
CA SER A 244 22.27 46.57 -12.60
C SER A 244 23.63 45.99 -12.05
N GLY A 245 24.70 45.72 -12.86
CA GLY A 245 25.99 45.11 -12.38
C GLY A 245 27.31 45.40 -13.18
N PRO A 246 28.44 44.65 -12.95
CA PRO A 246 29.78 44.83 -13.60
C PRO A 246 30.51 43.53 -14.16
N ILE A 247 31.83 43.56 -14.50
CA ILE A 247 32.46 42.91 -15.70
C ILE A 247 33.83 42.12 -15.51
N PHE A 248 33.92 40.85 -15.99
CA PHE A 248 34.93 40.12 -16.87
C PHE A 248 36.48 39.84 -16.62
N SER A 249 36.92 38.60 -17.03
CA SER A 249 38.19 38.13 -17.72
C SER A 249 39.57 37.65 -17.08
N GLN A 250 39.90 36.35 -17.35
CA GLN A 250 41.11 35.65 -17.96
C GLN A 250 42.60 35.61 -17.44
N PHE A 251 43.21 34.37 -17.51
CA PHE A 251 44.50 33.89 -18.14
C PHE A 251 45.11 32.64 -17.39
N ILE A 252 45.03 31.35 -17.86
CA ILE A 252 45.85 30.54 -18.83
C ILE A 252 47.13 29.80 -18.28
N ASN A 253 47.17 28.44 -18.26
CA ASN A 253 48.12 27.48 -18.95
C ASN A 253 48.05 25.98 -18.48
N ASP A 254 48.61 25.04 -19.29
CA ASP A 254 48.55 23.54 -19.27
C ASP A 254 49.46 22.80 -18.21
N ASN A 255 49.54 21.45 -18.02
CA ASN A 255 49.70 20.30 -18.98
C ASN A 255 49.79 18.87 -18.29
N ILE A 256 49.65 17.72 -19.02
CA ILE A 256 49.93 16.32 -18.52
C ILE A 256 49.29 15.15 -19.35
N SER A 257 48.97 13.94 -18.81
CA SER A 257 48.05 12.91 -19.45
C SER A 257 47.79 11.53 -18.74
N SER A 258 46.60 10.94 -19.01
CA SER A 258 46.28 9.47 -19.25
C SER A 258 45.54 8.57 -18.21
N ARG A 259 45.01 7.39 -18.67
CA ARG A 259 44.04 6.45 -18.01
C ARG A 259 44.67 5.05 -17.73
N PRO A 260 43.96 3.94 -17.35
CA PRO A 260 42.68 3.69 -16.61
C PRO A 260 42.83 2.62 -15.45
N ILE A 261 41.71 2.16 -14.80
CA ILE A 261 41.34 0.74 -14.42
C ILE A 261 40.18 0.71 -13.36
N SER A 262 39.68 -0.47 -12.94
CA SER A 262 38.29 -0.78 -12.51
C SER A 262 38.00 -1.10 -11.03
N PHE A 263 36.69 -1.08 -10.69
CA PHE A 263 35.93 -1.73 -9.57
C PHE A 263 36.48 -3.08 -9.02
N PRO A 264 36.14 -3.57 -7.79
CA PRO A 264 34.79 -3.46 -7.14
C PRO A 264 34.63 -3.46 -5.57
N SER A 265 33.38 -3.25 -5.13
CA SER A 265 32.63 -3.82 -3.96
C SER A 265 33.10 -3.76 -2.48
N PHE A 266 32.16 -3.33 -1.60
CA PHE A 266 31.86 -3.73 -0.19
C PHE A 266 32.83 -4.71 0.54
N HIS A 267 33.20 -4.50 1.83
CA HIS A 267 32.29 -4.57 2.99
C HIS A 267 32.93 -4.05 4.33
N GLU A 268 32.07 -3.89 5.36
CA GLU A 268 32.36 -3.97 6.81
C GLU A 268 33.09 -2.84 7.59
N PHE A 269 33.11 -2.99 8.93
CA PHE A 269 33.27 -1.93 9.95
C PHE A 269 34.70 -1.79 10.51
N GLY A 270 35.06 -0.54 10.88
CA GLY A 270 36.16 -0.25 11.81
C GLY A 270 36.05 1.14 12.42
N ASN A 271 35.86 1.23 13.75
CA ASN A 271 35.96 2.49 14.49
C ASN A 271 37.44 2.85 14.71
N PRO A 272 37.91 4.06 14.35
CA PRO A 272 39.12 4.64 14.93
C PRO A 272 38.77 5.41 16.22
N THR A 273 39.59 5.22 17.25
CA THR A 273 39.58 6.04 18.47
C THR A 273 40.09 7.45 18.20
N VAL A 274 39.65 8.42 19.01
CA VAL A 274 40.18 9.79 18.96
C VAL A 274 41.54 9.85 19.63
N GLU A 275 42.58 10.18 18.86
CA GLU A 275 43.77 10.88 19.37
C GLU A 275 43.88 12.22 18.66
N ALA A 276 44.22 13.27 19.41
CA ALA A 276 44.29 14.63 18.90
C ALA A 276 45.73 15.04 18.62
N ILE A 277 46.05 15.41 17.38
CA ILE A 277 47.30 16.07 17.01
C ILE A 277 46.98 17.48 16.51
N THR A 278 47.58 18.47 17.15
CA THR A 278 47.42 19.89 16.83
C THR A 278 48.29 20.29 15.64
N GLY A 279 47.68 20.75 14.55
CA GLY A 279 48.40 21.30 13.41
C GLY A 279 47.48 21.72 12.27
N SER A 280 47.27 23.03 12.09
CA SER A 280 46.48 23.56 10.96
C SER A 280 47.29 23.51 9.66
N SER A 281 47.10 22.46 8.86
CA SER A 281 47.62 22.36 7.49
C SER A 281 46.74 21.41 6.67
N VAL A 282 45.84 21.97 5.86
CA VAL A 282 45.07 21.19 4.88
C VAL A 282 45.87 21.15 3.57
N VAL A 283 46.34 19.96 3.20
CA VAL A 283 46.91 19.71 1.88
C VAL A 283 45.75 19.49 0.90
N ILE A 284 45.74 20.23 -0.20
CA ILE A 284 44.95 19.92 -1.39
C ILE A 284 45.91 19.23 -2.37
N ILE A 285 45.41 18.23 -3.10
CA ILE A 285 46.18 17.46 -4.08
C ILE A 285 45.65 17.85 -5.46
N ASP A 286 46.53 18.38 -6.30
CA ASP A 286 46.26 18.65 -7.71
C ASP A 286 46.37 17.36 -8.56
N ASP A 287 45.67 17.31 -9.69
CA ASP A 287 45.80 16.24 -10.69
C ASP A 287 45.56 16.84 -12.09
N ASP A 288 46.49 16.64 -13.03
CA ASP A 288 46.76 17.58 -14.13
C ASP A 288 46.77 16.88 -15.51
N SER A 289 45.93 17.30 -16.49
CA SER A 289 46.08 16.91 -17.91
C SER A 289 45.15 17.58 -18.96
N PRO A 290 45.53 17.61 -20.27
CA PRO A 290 45.05 18.58 -21.27
C PRO A 290 44.66 18.00 -22.66
N PHE A 291 44.26 18.88 -23.60
CA PHE A 291 44.59 18.85 -25.04
C PHE A 291 44.26 20.24 -25.67
N PRO A 292 44.92 20.69 -26.76
CA PRO A 292 44.89 22.10 -27.21
C PRO A 292 43.80 22.45 -28.25
N GLU A 293 43.50 23.75 -28.37
CA GLU A 293 42.70 24.35 -29.46
C GLU A 293 43.49 24.53 -30.78
N ASP A 294 42.76 24.74 -31.90
CA ASP A 294 43.15 25.77 -32.88
C ASP A 294 41.93 26.36 -33.64
N TYR A 295 42.12 27.56 -34.21
CA TYR A 295 41.28 28.31 -35.15
C TYR A 295 39.91 28.89 -34.73
N ARG A 296 40.01 29.87 -33.82
CA ARG A 296 39.16 31.08 -33.71
C ARG A 296 38.69 31.66 -35.06
N ARG A 297 37.39 32.01 -35.16
CA ARG A 297 36.93 33.25 -35.82
C ARG A 297 35.69 33.80 -35.09
N GLN A 298 35.57 35.12 -35.07
CA GLN A 298 34.74 35.93 -34.19
C GLN A 298 33.72 36.75 -34.99
N GLU A 299 32.54 37.02 -34.41
CA GLU A 299 31.74 38.25 -34.62
C GLU A 299 30.70 38.38 -33.47
N ASP A 300 30.24 39.61 -33.20
CA ASP A 300 29.83 40.03 -31.84
C ASP A 300 28.37 39.77 -31.46
N PHE A 301 28.14 39.52 -30.16
CA PHE A 301 26.93 39.92 -29.42
C PHE A 301 27.31 40.34 -27.98
N GLY A 302 26.50 41.22 -27.37
CA GLY A 302 26.90 42.05 -26.22
C GLY A 302 27.00 41.36 -24.84
N GLU A 303 27.63 42.07 -23.90
CA GLU A 303 27.98 41.58 -22.56
C GLU A 303 26.76 41.23 -21.68
N PHE A 304 26.90 40.15 -20.91
CA PHE A 304 26.11 39.85 -19.72
C PHE A 304 27.08 39.52 -18.58
N HIS A 305 26.73 39.84 -17.33
CA HIS A 305 27.69 39.87 -16.23
C HIS A 305 28.19 38.47 -15.80
N GLU A 306 29.35 38.07 -16.31
CA GLU A 306 30.15 36.96 -15.80
C GLU A 306 31.04 37.43 -14.64
N ALA A 307 30.85 36.87 -13.45
CA ALA A 307 31.55 37.28 -12.24
C ALA A 307 31.73 36.14 -11.22
N THR A 308 32.44 35.08 -11.61
CA THR A 308 33.15 34.25 -10.63
C THR A 308 34.33 35.08 -10.11
N ALA A 309 34.20 35.68 -8.93
CA ALA A 309 35.22 36.58 -8.40
C ALA A 309 36.50 35.81 -8.04
N ASN A 310 37.56 35.98 -8.84
CA ASN A 310 38.89 35.48 -8.49
C ASN A 310 39.44 36.27 -7.30
N ILE A 311 39.48 35.64 -6.13
CA ILE A 311 40.10 36.22 -4.93
C ILE A 311 41.61 35.96 -5.00
N GLU A 312 42.40 37.03 -5.11
CA GLU A 312 43.85 36.94 -4.92
C GLU A 312 44.16 36.39 -3.52
N ALA A 313 45.16 35.50 -3.40
CA ALA A 313 45.42 34.73 -2.18
C ALA A 313 45.79 35.55 -0.91
N ASN A 314 45.95 36.87 -1.02
CA ASN A 314 46.17 37.79 0.10
C ASN A 314 44.92 38.58 0.51
N HIS A 315 43.80 38.48 -0.21
CA HIS A 315 42.57 39.20 0.16
C HIS A 315 41.80 38.48 1.28
N GLN A 316 41.72 39.13 2.45
CA GLN A 316 40.99 38.59 3.60
C GLN A 316 39.48 38.60 3.32
N LEU A 317 38.91 37.42 3.03
CA LEU A 317 37.47 37.21 2.85
C LEU A 317 36.71 37.37 4.17
N ASP A 318 36.13 38.55 4.40
CA ASP A 318 35.18 38.77 5.50
C ASP A 318 33.83 38.09 5.20
N ALA A 319 33.75 36.81 5.56
CA ALA A 319 32.54 36.00 5.49
C ALA A 319 31.52 36.45 6.55
N MET A 320 30.79 37.54 6.28
CA MET A 320 29.74 38.05 7.15
C MET A 320 28.59 37.05 7.29
N CYS A 321 28.52 36.37 8.44
CA CYS A 321 27.44 35.45 8.74
C CYS A 321 26.16 36.16 9.15
N GLY A 322 25.20 36.21 8.23
CA GLY A 322 23.81 36.54 8.53
C GLY A 322 23.11 35.49 9.39
N ASN A 323 21.84 35.73 9.73
CA ASN A 323 21.03 34.78 10.50
C ASN A 323 20.83 33.48 9.69
N ILE A 324 21.34 32.35 10.19
CA ILE A 324 21.29 31.06 9.51
C ILE A 324 19.88 30.46 9.65
N THR A 325 18.96 30.88 8.77
CA THR A 325 17.64 30.28 8.65
C THR A 325 17.77 28.88 8.04
N GLU A 326 17.39 27.84 8.79
CA GLU A 326 17.30 26.50 8.22
C GLU A 326 16.22 26.47 7.12
N LYS A 327 16.62 26.31 5.85
CA LYS A 327 15.70 26.08 4.73
C LYS A 327 14.99 24.73 4.95
N LYS A 328 13.87 24.75 5.66
CA LYS A 328 12.93 23.62 5.73
C LYS A 328 12.56 23.21 4.31
N ILE A 329 12.73 21.93 3.99
CA ILE A 329 12.29 21.37 2.71
C ILE A 329 10.78 21.24 2.78
N ASP A 330 10.05 22.14 2.10
CA ASP A 330 8.59 22.24 2.14
C ASP A 330 8.01 21.90 0.76
N VAL A 331 8.17 20.63 0.35
CA VAL A 331 7.73 20.12 -0.95
C VAL A 331 6.23 19.78 -0.92
N SER A 332 5.47 20.39 -1.82
CA SER A 332 4.07 20.04 -2.07
C SER A 332 3.99 18.73 -2.85
N CYS A 333 3.88 17.61 -2.13
CA CYS A 333 3.89 16.27 -2.70
C CYS A 333 2.48 15.66 -2.81
N PHE A 334 2.18 15.07 -3.97
CA PHE A 334 0.91 14.44 -4.31
C PHE A 334 1.13 13.05 -4.93
N PRO A 335 0.24 12.06 -4.73
CA PRO A 335 -0.90 12.06 -3.80
C PRO A 335 -0.43 12.06 -2.34
N MET A 336 -1.19 12.73 -1.47
CA MET A 336 -0.86 12.78 -0.04
C MET A 336 -1.12 11.42 0.64
N PRO A 337 -0.27 11.01 1.61
CA PRO A 337 -0.53 9.83 2.45
C PRO A 337 -1.87 9.93 3.19
N ASP A 338 -2.61 8.82 3.26
CA ASP A 338 -3.90 8.75 3.95
C ASP A 338 -3.90 7.66 5.04
N ALA A 339 -5.08 7.28 5.54
CA ALA A 339 -5.16 6.26 6.60
C ALA A 339 -5.04 4.81 6.07
N LEU A 340 -5.27 4.55 4.78
CA LEU A 340 -5.12 3.26 4.12
C LEU A 340 -3.75 3.10 3.44
N ASN A 341 -3.04 4.19 3.21
CA ASN A 341 -1.66 4.27 2.75
C ASN A 341 -0.86 5.21 3.68
N PRO A 342 -0.63 4.82 4.95
CA PRO A 342 0.04 5.64 5.96
C PRO A 342 1.56 5.68 5.77
N CYS A 343 2.24 6.60 6.47
CA CYS A 343 3.71 6.64 6.50
C CYS A 343 4.31 5.70 7.55
N GLU A 344 3.88 5.82 8.80
CA GLU A 344 4.60 5.24 9.95
C GLU A 344 4.14 3.81 10.25
N ASP A 345 2.82 3.61 10.35
CA ASP A 345 2.22 2.41 10.93
C ASP A 345 1.00 1.91 10.13
N VAL A 346 0.98 0.63 9.75
CA VAL A 346 -0.15 0.01 9.03
C VAL A 346 -1.43 0.09 9.86
N MET A 347 -1.37 -0.10 11.18
CA MET A 347 -2.52 0.08 12.09
C MET A 347 -2.73 1.54 12.49
N GLY A 348 -1.67 2.27 12.81
CA GLY A 348 -1.70 3.68 13.22
C GLY A 348 -2.29 3.97 14.61
N SER A 349 -2.55 2.96 15.43
CA SER A 349 -2.98 3.13 16.83
C SER A 349 -2.73 1.88 17.67
N TYR A 350 -2.15 2.04 18.85
CA TYR A 350 -1.89 0.96 19.81
C TYR A 350 -3.16 0.20 20.23
N TRP A 351 -4.30 0.89 20.37
CA TRP A 351 -5.58 0.25 20.69
C TRP A 351 -6.04 -0.70 19.57
N LEU A 352 -5.88 -0.28 18.31
CA LEU A 352 -6.21 -1.11 17.15
C LEU A 352 -5.25 -2.31 17.05
N ARG A 353 -3.95 -2.11 17.27
CA ARG A 353 -2.94 -3.18 17.34
C ARG A 353 -3.31 -4.30 18.31
N ILE A 354 -3.57 -3.93 19.57
CA ILE A 354 -3.95 -4.87 20.64
C ILE A 354 -5.26 -5.60 20.26
N SER A 355 -6.23 -4.87 19.71
CA SER A 355 -7.53 -5.43 19.32
C SER A 355 -7.41 -6.42 18.15
N VAL A 356 -6.59 -6.12 17.14
CA VAL A 356 -6.37 -7.03 15.99
C VAL A 356 -5.62 -8.29 16.43
N TRP A 357 -4.57 -8.18 17.25
CA TRP A 357 -3.89 -9.37 17.78
C TRP A 357 -4.83 -10.28 18.59
N LEU A 358 -5.73 -9.69 19.39
CA LEU A 358 -6.76 -10.46 20.10
C LEU A 358 -7.74 -11.16 19.13
N VAL A 359 -8.19 -10.48 18.07
CA VAL A 359 -9.06 -11.07 17.03
C VAL A 359 -8.34 -12.17 16.25
N VAL A 360 -7.06 -12.01 15.89
CA VAL A 360 -6.23 -13.05 15.25
C VAL A 360 -6.16 -14.31 16.11
N LEU A 361 -5.83 -14.17 17.40
CA LEU A 361 -5.71 -15.29 18.32
C LEU A 361 -7.05 -16.03 18.46
N LEU A 362 -8.14 -15.32 18.69
CA LEU A 362 -9.47 -15.93 18.85
C LEU A 362 -9.98 -16.57 17.55
N ALA A 363 -9.80 -15.94 16.39
CA ALA A 363 -10.21 -16.49 15.11
C ALA A 363 -9.39 -17.75 14.74
N VAL A 364 -8.06 -17.70 14.83
CA VAL A 364 -7.19 -18.83 14.44
C VAL A 364 -7.37 -20.00 15.40
N PHE A 365 -7.21 -19.81 16.72
CA PHE A 365 -7.36 -20.91 17.67
C PHE A 365 -8.80 -21.40 17.79
N GLY A 366 -9.80 -20.52 17.69
CA GLY A 366 -11.22 -20.87 17.71
C GLY A 366 -11.61 -21.78 16.54
N ASN A 367 -11.26 -21.39 15.31
CA ASN A 367 -11.59 -22.17 14.12
C ASN A 367 -10.80 -23.50 14.03
N ILE A 368 -9.51 -23.50 14.38
CA ILE A 368 -8.73 -24.74 14.48
C ILE A 368 -9.35 -25.69 15.51
N ALA A 369 -9.78 -25.20 16.68
CA ALA A 369 -10.45 -26.03 17.68
C ALA A 369 -11.78 -26.61 17.17
N VAL A 370 -12.58 -25.82 16.43
CA VAL A 370 -13.83 -26.30 15.81
C VAL A 370 -13.57 -27.41 14.80
N LEU A 371 -12.58 -27.24 13.91
CA LEU A 371 -12.18 -28.25 12.93
C LEU A 371 -11.70 -29.54 13.64
N ILE A 372 -10.83 -29.43 14.64
CA ILE A 372 -10.34 -30.57 15.42
C ILE A 372 -11.50 -31.32 16.11
N VAL A 373 -12.43 -30.62 16.76
CA VAL A 373 -13.58 -31.25 17.45
C VAL A 373 -14.51 -31.95 16.46
N ILE A 374 -14.77 -31.36 15.30
CA ILE A 374 -15.65 -31.92 14.27
C ILE A 374 -15.01 -33.16 13.61
N LEU A 375 -13.73 -33.11 13.27
CA LEU A 375 -13.01 -34.17 12.56
C LEU A 375 -12.54 -35.32 13.48
N SER A 376 -12.27 -35.06 14.76
CA SER A 376 -11.81 -36.09 15.71
C SER A 376 -12.94 -36.98 16.26
N ASN A 377 -14.20 -36.65 15.99
CA ASN A 377 -15.33 -37.41 16.50
C ASN A 377 -15.73 -38.55 15.54
N ARG A 378 -15.90 -39.76 16.09
CA ARG A 378 -16.24 -40.98 15.33
C ARG A 378 -17.76 -41.17 15.11
N SER A 379 -18.56 -40.16 15.41
CA SER A 379 -20.00 -40.12 15.08
C SER A 379 -20.22 -39.87 13.59
N ASP A 380 -21.36 -40.25 13.04
CA ASP A 380 -21.76 -39.94 11.67
C ASP A 380 -21.60 -38.46 11.30
N PHE A 381 -21.08 -38.22 10.10
CA PHE A 381 -20.75 -36.90 9.60
C PHE A 381 -21.97 -36.28 8.90
N THR A 382 -22.72 -35.47 9.62
CA THR A 382 -23.98 -34.87 9.13
C THR A 382 -23.76 -33.65 8.23
N VAL A 383 -24.75 -33.30 7.41
CA VAL A 383 -24.70 -32.13 6.51
C VAL A 383 -24.38 -30.85 7.28
N SER A 384 -25.01 -30.63 8.45
CA SER A 384 -24.69 -29.45 9.25
C SER A 384 -23.25 -29.45 9.76
N LYS A 385 -22.64 -30.61 10.07
CA LYS A 385 -21.22 -30.70 10.46
C LYS A 385 -20.29 -30.37 9.29
N PHE A 386 -20.61 -30.87 8.09
CA PHE A 386 -19.88 -30.54 6.87
C PHE A 386 -19.92 -29.03 6.58
N LEU A 387 -21.09 -28.40 6.67
CA LEU A 387 -21.22 -26.96 6.45
C LEU A 387 -20.49 -26.13 7.51
N MET A 388 -20.63 -26.46 8.81
CA MET A 388 -19.85 -25.81 9.87
C MET A 388 -18.33 -25.98 9.69
N SER A 389 -17.87 -27.10 9.12
CA SER A 389 -16.46 -27.32 8.80
C SER A 389 -15.96 -26.51 7.59
N ASN A 390 -16.82 -26.20 6.61
CA ASN A 390 -16.47 -25.31 5.51
C ASN A 390 -16.39 -23.85 5.97
N LEU A 391 -17.33 -23.44 6.83
CA LEU A 391 -17.34 -22.10 7.42
C LEU A 391 -16.11 -21.88 8.31
N ALA A 392 -15.81 -22.81 9.22
CA ALA A 392 -14.61 -22.72 10.06
C ALA A 392 -13.29 -22.73 9.26
N PHE A 393 -13.28 -23.32 8.06
CA PHE A 393 -12.14 -23.18 7.14
C PHE A 393 -12.07 -21.76 6.54
N ALA A 394 -13.18 -21.20 6.07
CA ALA A 394 -13.24 -19.84 5.54
C ALA A 394 -12.82 -18.81 6.61
N ASP A 395 -13.33 -18.94 7.83
CA ASP A 395 -13.02 -18.05 8.95
C ASP A 395 -11.56 -18.23 9.45
N LEU A 396 -10.97 -19.42 9.29
CA LEU A 396 -9.53 -19.63 9.48
C LEU A 396 -8.71 -18.90 8.41
N CYS A 397 -9.11 -18.93 7.14
CA CYS A 397 -8.47 -18.12 6.09
C CYS A 397 -8.56 -16.62 6.37
N MET A 398 -9.67 -16.15 6.95
CA MET A 398 -9.81 -14.76 7.41
C MET A 398 -8.87 -14.43 8.59
N GLY A 399 -8.70 -15.37 9.53
CA GLY A 399 -7.71 -15.26 10.62
C GLY A 399 -6.27 -15.23 10.12
N LEU A 400 -5.94 -16.01 9.09
CA LEU A 400 -4.62 -16.01 8.45
C LEU A 400 -4.35 -14.71 7.68
N TYR A 401 -5.34 -14.16 6.98
CA TYR A 401 -5.25 -12.81 6.39
C TYR A 401 -4.89 -11.77 7.46
N LEU A 402 -5.62 -11.74 8.59
CA LEU A 402 -5.30 -10.79 9.66
C LEU A 402 -3.93 -11.04 10.30
N LEU A 403 -3.47 -12.30 10.39
CA LEU A 403 -2.13 -12.61 10.85
C LEU A 403 -1.08 -11.99 9.92
N PHE A 404 -1.25 -12.04 8.60
CA PHE A 404 -0.36 -11.33 7.67
C PHE A 404 -0.35 -9.81 7.92
N ILE A 405 -1.51 -9.16 8.05
CA ILE A 405 -1.57 -7.69 8.29
C ILE A 405 -0.95 -7.32 9.65
N ALA A 406 -1.16 -8.15 10.69
CA ALA A 406 -0.57 -7.94 12.01
C ALA A 406 0.95 -8.20 12.04
N SER A 407 1.45 -9.14 11.22
CA SER A 407 2.88 -9.43 11.08
C SER A 407 3.64 -8.30 10.37
N ILE A 408 3.11 -7.74 9.27
CA ILE A 408 3.78 -6.60 8.60
C ILE A 408 3.76 -5.35 9.48
N ASP A 409 2.64 -5.06 10.17
CA ASP A 409 2.54 -3.92 11.09
C ASP A 409 3.50 -4.01 12.29
N ALA A 410 3.81 -5.23 12.76
CA ALA A 410 4.80 -5.47 13.80
C ALA A 410 6.25 -5.42 13.27
N HIS A 411 6.48 -5.82 12.02
CA HIS A 411 7.81 -5.79 11.39
C HIS A 411 8.25 -4.38 11.00
N SER A 412 7.34 -3.57 10.45
CA SER A 412 7.63 -2.24 9.89
C SER A 412 7.21 -1.08 10.82
N ILE A 413 7.22 -1.31 12.14
CA ILE A 413 6.68 -0.35 13.12
C ILE A 413 7.41 1.00 13.07
N GLY A 414 6.67 2.09 12.89
CA GLY A 414 7.21 3.44 12.72
C GLY A 414 7.78 3.77 11.33
N GLU A 415 8.09 2.77 10.50
CA GLU A 415 8.83 2.94 9.23
C GLU A 415 8.16 2.23 8.03
N TYR A 416 6.85 2.00 8.09
CA TYR A 416 6.10 1.29 7.05
C TYR A 416 6.39 1.78 5.63
N PHE A 417 6.53 3.10 5.40
CA PHE A 417 6.80 3.67 4.08
C PHE A 417 8.07 3.12 3.39
N ASN A 418 9.09 2.69 4.15
CA ASN A 418 10.30 2.05 3.61
C ASN A 418 10.02 0.63 3.07
N TYR A 419 9.02 -0.06 3.64
CA TYR A 419 8.62 -1.43 3.28
C TYR A 419 7.36 -1.48 2.40
N ALA A 420 6.66 -0.36 2.23
CA ALA A 420 5.34 -0.28 1.61
C ALA A 420 5.29 -0.82 0.18
N TYR A 421 6.31 -0.56 -0.63
CA TYR A 421 6.39 -1.08 -2.01
C TYR A 421 6.47 -2.61 -2.04
N ASP A 422 7.41 -3.19 -1.29
CA ASP A 422 7.63 -4.64 -1.25
C ASP A 422 6.47 -5.39 -0.60
N TRP A 423 5.77 -4.75 0.35
CA TRP A 423 4.52 -5.27 0.89
C TRP A 423 3.40 -5.23 -0.16
N GLN A 424 3.02 -4.04 -0.63
CA GLN A 424 1.81 -3.81 -1.44
C GLN A 424 1.89 -4.46 -2.82
N TYR A 425 3.01 -4.31 -3.53
CA TYR A 425 3.19 -4.87 -4.87
C TYR A 425 3.82 -6.26 -4.89
N GLY A 426 4.36 -6.71 -3.75
CA GLY A 426 4.92 -8.06 -3.59
C GLY A 426 3.86 -9.17 -3.55
N THR A 427 4.32 -10.40 -3.32
CA THR A 427 3.45 -11.59 -3.23
C THR A 427 2.63 -11.62 -1.95
N GLY A 428 3.14 -11.05 -0.84
CA GLY A 428 2.48 -11.07 0.46
C GLY A 428 1.09 -10.42 0.44
N CYS A 429 0.99 -9.19 -0.06
CA CYS A 429 -0.30 -8.49 -0.13
C CYS A 429 -1.27 -9.13 -1.15
N LYS A 430 -0.76 -9.71 -2.25
CA LYS A 430 -1.57 -10.47 -3.23
C LYS A 430 -2.18 -11.73 -2.62
N VAL A 431 -1.42 -12.48 -1.81
CA VAL A 431 -1.93 -13.65 -1.06
C VAL A 431 -2.92 -13.21 0.02
N ALA A 432 -2.62 -12.15 0.78
CA ALA A 432 -3.50 -11.62 1.81
C ALA A 432 -4.86 -11.15 1.22
N GLY A 433 -4.82 -10.40 0.12
CA GLY A 433 -6.00 -9.92 -0.61
C GLY A 433 -6.86 -11.05 -1.17
N PHE A 434 -6.22 -12.05 -1.79
CA PHE A 434 -6.93 -13.27 -2.22
C PHE A 434 -7.61 -13.96 -1.04
N LEU A 435 -6.87 -14.19 0.06
CA LEU A 435 -7.39 -14.88 1.26
C LEU A 435 -8.61 -14.18 1.85
N THR A 436 -8.60 -12.85 1.99
CA THR A 436 -9.76 -12.13 2.59
C THR A 436 -10.98 -12.10 1.68
N VAL A 437 -10.82 -11.92 0.37
CA VAL A 437 -11.95 -11.96 -0.58
C VAL A 437 -12.49 -13.39 -0.71
N PHE A 438 -11.63 -14.39 -0.77
CA PHE A 438 -12.02 -15.80 -0.79
C PHE A 438 -12.77 -16.21 0.48
N ALA A 439 -12.20 -15.88 1.65
CA ALA A 439 -12.76 -16.20 2.96
C ALA A 439 -14.14 -15.59 3.15
N SER A 440 -14.30 -14.30 2.87
CA SER A 440 -15.58 -13.59 3.03
C SER A 440 -16.67 -14.18 2.11
N HIS A 441 -16.37 -14.40 0.83
CA HIS A 441 -17.35 -14.98 -0.11
C HIS A 441 -17.71 -16.44 0.23
N LEU A 442 -16.75 -17.27 0.64
CA LEU A 442 -17.02 -18.65 1.05
C LEU A 442 -17.79 -18.69 2.38
N SER A 443 -17.47 -17.81 3.33
CA SER A 443 -18.15 -17.69 4.63
C SER A 443 -19.62 -17.29 4.44
N VAL A 444 -19.90 -16.20 3.70
CA VAL A 444 -21.26 -15.73 3.41
C VAL A 444 -22.06 -16.77 2.62
N PHE A 445 -21.48 -17.39 1.58
CA PHE A 445 -22.13 -18.48 0.84
C PHE A 445 -22.48 -19.66 1.76
N THR A 446 -21.53 -20.11 2.59
CA THR A 446 -21.75 -21.24 3.51
C THR A 446 -22.84 -20.92 4.54
N LEU A 447 -22.86 -19.69 5.06
CA LEU A 447 -23.93 -19.20 5.94
C LEU A 447 -25.29 -19.21 5.23
N THR A 448 -25.40 -18.77 3.98
CA THR A 448 -26.63 -18.89 3.19
C THR A 448 -27.08 -20.35 3.09
N ILE A 449 -26.19 -21.28 2.75
CA ILE A 449 -26.54 -22.72 2.67
C ILE A 449 -26.93 -23.31 4.05
N ILE A 450 -26.28 -22.90 5.14
CA ILE A 450 -26.68 -23.28 6.51
C ILE A 450 -28.10 -22.79 6.82
N THR A 451 -28.43 -21.54 6.47
CA THR A 451 -29.77 -21.00 6.73
C THR A 451 -30.85 -21.64 5.85
N LEU A 452 -30.54 -21.99 4.61
CA LEU A 452 -31.46 -22.72 3.72
C LEU A 452 -31.68 -24.16 4.20
N GLU A 453 -30.64 -24.85 4.68
CA GLU A 453 -30.77 -26.18 5.32
C GLU A 453 -31.68 -26.10 6.54
N ARG A 454 -31.47 -25.10 7.41
CA ARG A 454 -32.26 -24.91 8.65
C ARG A 454 -33.71 -24.52 8.37
N TRP A 455 -33.92 -23.56 7.46
CA TRP A 455 -35.24 -23.14 7.01
C TRP A 455 -36.02 -24.32 6.43
N PHE A 456 -35.41 -25.08 5.51
CA PHE A 456 -36.06 -26.25 4.92
C PHE A 456 -36.34 -27.34 5.96
N ALA A 457 -35.37 -27.64 6.84
CA ALA A 457 -35.49 -28.67 7.86
C ALA A 457 -36.58 -28.39 8.91
N ILE A 458 -36.85 -27.11 9.21
CA ILE A 458 -37.89 -26.66 10.16
C ILE A 458 -39.24 -26.53 9.44
N THR A 459 -39.34 -25.76 8.36
CA THR A 459 -40.62 -25.46 7.70
C THR A 459 -41.24 -26.67 7.01
N ASN A 460 -40.41 -27.56 6.44
CA ASN A 460 -40.84 -28.78 5.76
C ASN A 460 -40.52 -30.03 6.59
N ALA A 461 -40.60 -29.95 7.93
CA ALA A 461 -40.28 -31.06 8.85
C ALA A 461 -41.02 -32.38 8.53
N ILE A 462 -42.22 -32.30 7.96
CA ILE A 462 -43.04 -33.44 7.53
C ILE A 462 -42.43 -34.21 6.33
N TYR A 463 -41.67 -33.54 5.46
CA TYR A 463 -41.15 -34.10 4.21
C TYR A 463 -39.67 -34.52 4.31
N LEU A 464 -39.36 -35.46 5.21
CA LEU A 464 -37.98 -35.92 5.47
C LEU A 464 -37.22 -36.32 4.18
N ASN A 465 -37.90 -36.94 3.21
CA ASN A 465 -37.32 -37.41 1.95
C ASN A 465 -36.75 -36.30 1.04
N LYS A 466 -37.09 -35.02 1.27
CA LYS A 466 -36.59 -33.86 0.49
C LYS A 466 -35.42 -33.12 1.15
N ARG A 467 -34.95 -33.52 2.34
CA ARG A 467 -33.78 -32.88 2.98
C ARG A 467 -32.51 -33.06 2.14
N ILE A 468 -31.65 -32.05 2.12
CA ILE A 468 -30.36 -32.05 1.42
C ILE A 468 -29.53 -33.25 1.90
N LYS A 469 -29.09 -34.10 0.97
CA LYS A 469 -28.24 -35.27 1.24
C LYS A 469 -26.76 -34.89 1.16
N MET A 470 -25.88 -35.64 1.81
CA MET A 470 -24.43 -35.37 1.84
C MET A 470 -23.82 -35.15 0.44
N LYS A 471 -24.18 -35.97 -0.55
CA LYS A 471 -23.72 -35.81 -1.96
C LYS A 471 -24.17 -34.47 -2.57
N GLN A 472 -25.40 -34.03 -2.29
CA GLN A 472 -25.91 -32.74 -2.78
C GLN A 472 -25.21 -31.56 -2.09
N ALA A 473 -25.03 -31.63 -0.77
CA ALA A 473 -24.28 -30.62 -0.02
C ALA A 473 -22.83 -30.49 -0.52
N MET A 474 -22.17 -31.61 -0.83
CA MET A 474 -20.83 -31.61 -1.41
C MET A 474 -20.78 -30.90 -2.77
N TYR A 475 -21.68 -31.21 -3.71
CA TYR A 475 -21.72 -30.51 -5.00
C TYR A 475 -22.05 -29.02 -4.87
N ILE A 476 -22.98 -28.65 -3.99
CA ILE A 476 -23.31 -27.25 -3.69
C ILE A 476 -22.08 -26.50 -3.16
N MET A 477 -21.33 -27.11 -2.23
CA MET A 477 -20.12 -26.49 -1.70
C MET A 477 -19.00 -26.41 -2.74
N ILE A 478 -18.81 -27.42 -3.60
CA ILE A 478 -17.84 -27.34 -4.71
C ILE A 478 -18.15 -26.13 -5.61
N GLY A 479 -19.43 -25.89 -5.93
CA GLY A 479 -19.85 -24.68 -6.64
C GLY A 479 -19.52 -23.38 -5.88
N GLY A 480 -19.76 -23.35 -4.57
CA GLY A 480 -19.41 -22.21 -3.70
C GLY A 480 -17.90 -21.93 -3.61
N TRP A 481 -17.07 -22.97 -3.56
CA TRP A 481 -15.60 -22.86 -3.58
C TRP A 481 -15.10 -22.33 -4.92
N ILE A 482 -15.64 -22.82 -6.04
CA ILE A 482 -15.30 -22.32 -7.39
C ILE A 482 -15.71 -20.84 -7.50
N TYR A 483 -16.92 -20.49 -7.06
CA TYR A 483 -17.41 -19.11 -7.04
C TYR A 483 -16.52 -18.18 -6.20
N ALA A 484 -16.20 -18.56 -4.96
CA ALA A 484 -15.35 -17.74 -4.08
C ALA A 484 -13.95 -17.55 -4.67
N SER A 485 -13.34 -18.61 -5.23
CA SER A 485 -12.03 -18.57 -5.88
C SER A 485 -12.03 -17.70 -7.13
N PHE A 486 -13.12 -17.71 -7.90
CA PHE A 486 -13.28 -16.86 -9.08
C PHE A 486 -13.38 -15.39 -8.68
N MET A 487 -14.23 -15.05 -7.69
CA MET A 487 -14.37 -13.69 -7.17
C MET A 487 -13.07 -13.13 -6.57
N SER A 488 -12.25 -13.95 -5.90
CA SER A 488 -10.95 -13.54 -5.36
C SER A 488 -9.80 -13.54 -6.39
N SER A 489 -10.03 -13.99 -7.62
CA SER A 489 -8.99 -13.99 -8.67
C SER A 489 -8.98 -12.72 -9.52
N PHE A 490 -10.10 -11.98 -9.62
CA PHE A 490 -10.20 -10.78 -10.47
C PHE A 490 -9.09 -9.73 -10.22
N PRO A 491 -8.73 -9.36 -8.96
CA PRO A 491 -7.70 -8.35 -8.71
C PRO A 491 -6.26 -8.89 -8.91
N LEU A 492 -6.09 -10.19 -9.17
CA LEU A 492 -4.82 -10.78 -9.62
C LEU A 492 -4.67 -10.71 -11.15
N PHE A 493 -5.78 -10.56 -11.88
CA PHE A 493 -5.81 -10.36 -13.33
C PHE A 493 -6.01 -8.89 -13.74
N GLY A 494 -5.94 -7.94 -12.78
CA GLY A 494 -5.99 -6.51 -13.05
C GLY A 494 -7.39 -5.89 -13.13
N ILE A 495 -8.43 -6.55 -12.60
CA ILE A 495 -9.77 -5.97 -12.42
C ILE A 495 -9.93 -5.61 -10.94
N SER A 496 -9.85 -4.30 -10.64
CA SER A 496 -9.37 -3.76 -9.37
C SER A 496 -7.99 -4.34 -8.98
N ASN A 497 -7.45 -3.96 -7.83
CA ASN A 497 -6.09 -4.32 -7.41
C ASN A 497 -5.98 -4.39 -5.88
N TYR A 498 -5.31 -5.41 -5.36
CA TYR A 498 -5.01 -5.54 -3.93
C TYR A 498 -3.90 -4.59 -3.48
N SER A 499 -2.99 -4.20 -4.38
CA SER A 499 -1.81 -3.38 -4.08
C SER A 499 -2.17 -1.94 -3.64
N SER A 500 -3.40 -1.48 -3.86
CA SER A 500 -3.79 -0.07 -3.76
C SER A 500 -4.05 0.41 -2.32
N THR A 501 -4.03 -0.49 -1.35
CA THR A 501 -4.12 -0.18 0.10
C THR A 501 -3.13 -1.03 0.90
N SER A 502 -2.62 -0.53 2.03
CA SER A 502 -1.72 -1.29 2.90
C SER A 502 -2.39 -2.52 3.55
N ILE A 503 -3.72 -2.56 3.55
CA ILE A 503 -4.54 -3.66 4.09
C ILE A 503 -5.01 -4.65 3.03
N CYS A 504 -4.53 -4.52 1.78
CA CYS A 504 -4.71 -5.51 0.71
C CYS A 504 -6.16 -5.77 0.28
N LEU A 505 -7.07 -4.82 0.53
CA LEU A 505 -8.44 -4.88 0.04
C LEU A 505 -8.54 -4.27 -1.37
N PRO A 506 -9.35 -4.86 -2.26
CA PRO A 506 -9.59 -4.29 -3.57
C PRO A 506 -10.47 -3.04 -3.39
N MET A 507 -9.85 -1.88 -3.53
CA MET A 507 -10.49 -0.56 -3.41
C MET A 507 -10.06 0.39 -4.54
N GLU A 508 -9.29 -0.10 -5.50
CA GLU A 508 -9.04 0.60 -6.77
C GLU A 508 -10.37 0.74 -7.52
N ALA A 509 -10.66 1.96 -7.98
CA ALA A 509 -11.87 2.33 -8.70
C ALA A 509 -11.54 3.39 -9.78
N ARG A 510 -10.62 3.07 -10.69
CA ARG A 510 -10.23 3.96 -11.80
C ARG A 510 -11.15 3.76 -13.00
N ASP A 511 -11.36 2.49 -13.37
CA ASP A 511 -12.05 2.12 -14.59
C ASP A 511 -13.46 1.57 -14.31
N SER A 512 -14.33 1.60 -15.32
CA SER A 512 -15.70 1.08 -15.22
C SER A 512 -15.75 -0.39 -14.75
N PHE A 513 -14.75 -1.21 -15.13
CA PHE A 513 -14.63 -2.60 -14.70
C PHE A 513 -14.35 -2.74 -13.20
N ASP A 514 -13.53 -1.85 -12.62
CA ASP A 514 -13.27 -1.81 -11.19
C ASP A 514 -14.57 -1.54 -10.42
N VAL A 515 -15.30 -0.49 -10.84
CA VAL A 515 -16.56 -0.08 -10.21
C VAL A 515 -17.60 -1.18 -10.32
N ILE A 516 -17.71 -1.85 -11.48
CA ILE A 516 -18.60 -3.01 -11.67
C ILE A 516 -18.22 -4.16 -10.72
N TYR A 517 -16.93 -4.47 -10.56
CA TYR A 517 -16.47 -5.52 -9.64
C TYR A 517 -16.79 -5.20 -8.17
N LEU A 518 -16.53 -3.96 -7.72
CA LEU A 518 -16.86 -3.52 -6.35
C LEU A 518 -18.38 -3.53 -6.10
N VAL A 519 -19.18 -3.06 -7.06
CA VAL A 519 -20.64 -3.14 -6.99
C VAL A 519 -21.11 -4.60 -6.97
N ALA A 520 -20.50 -5.50 -7.76
CA ALA A 520 -20.86 -6.92 -7.77
C ALA A 520 -20.58 -7.60 -6.42
N ILE A 521 -19.44 -7.34 -5.78
CA ILE A 521 -19.14 -7.83 -4.42
C ILE A 521 -20.23 -7.36 -3.45
N LEU A 522 -20.52 -6.06 -3.40
CA LEU A 522 -21.49 -5.51 -2.44
C LEU A 522 -22.92 -6.02 -2.73
N ALA A 523 -23.31 -6.13 -4.00
CA ALA A 523 -24.63 -6.59 -4.42
C ALA A 523 -24.85 -8.09 -4.11
N ILE A 524 -23.87 -8.96 -4.37
CA ILE A 524 -24.02 -10.40 -4.12
C ILE A 524 -24.04 -10.68 -2.61
N ASN A 525 -23.17 -10.02 -1.82
CA ASN A 525 -23.22 -10.13 -0.36
C ASN A 525 -24.56 -9.58 0.19
N GLY A 526 -25.04 -8.44 -0.30
CA GLY A 526 -26.35 -7.89 0.05
C GLY A 526 -27.52 -8.82 -0.29
N ALA A 527 -27.49 -9.45 -1.47
CA ALA A 527 -28.48 -10.43 -1.89
C ALA A 527 -28.47 -11.69 -1.00
N ALA A 528 -27.29 -12.18 -0.62
CA ALA A 528 -27.13 -13.28 0.32
C ALA A 528 -27.75 -12.95 1.70
N PHE A 529 -27.48 -11.76 2.24
CA PHE A 529 -28.12 -11.28 3.48
C PHE A 529 -29.64 -11.13 3.35
N PHE A 530 -30.15 -10.70 2.18
CA PHE A 530 -31.59 -10.59 1.94
C PHE A 530 -32.29 -11.96 1.90
N VAL A 531 -31.71 -12.95 1.21
CA VAL A 531 -32.19 -14.36 1.22
C VAL A 531 -32.20 -14.92 2.64
N ILE A 532 -31.10 -14.73 3.38
CA ILE A 532 -30.97 -15.13 4.79
C ILE A 532 -32.08 -14.51 5.65
N ALA A 533 -32.36 -13.20 5.49
CA ALA A 533 -33.38 -12.50 6.24
C ALA A 533 -34.79 -13.03 5.95
N ILE A 534 -35.12 -13.30 4.68
CA ILE A 534 -36.39 -13.92 4.27
C ILE A 534 -36.55 -15.31 4.91
N CYS A 535 -35.50 -16.14 4.88
CA CYS A 535 -35.53 -17.47 5.49
C CYS A 535 -35.82 -17.39 7.01
N TYR A 536 -35.21 -16.47 7.75
CA TYR A 536 -35.49 -16.29 9.18
C TYR A 536 -36.88 -15.73 9.46
N ALA A 537 -37.37 -14.78 8.66
CA ALA A 537 -38.74 -14.29 8.78
C ALA A 537 -39.74 -15.45 8.62
N GLN A 538 -39.53 -16.31 7.63
CA GLN A 538 -40.39 -17.48 7.39
C GLN A 538 -40.28 -18.55 8.50
N ILE A 539 -39.09 -18.81 9.06
CA ILE A 539 -38.94 -19.65 10.27
C ILE A 539 -39.76 -19.06 11.43
N TYR A 540 -39.66 -17.75 11.67
CA TYR A 540 -40.34 -17.09 12.77
C TYR A 540 -41.87 -17.13 12.63
N PHE A 541 -42.41 -16.83 11.44
CA PHE A 541 -43.85 -16.94 11.18
C PHE A 541 -44.37 -18.37 11.26
N SER A 542 -43.59 -19.37 10.79
CA SER A 542 -43.94 -20.79 10.90
C SER A 542 -44.06 -21.23 12.38
N LEU A 543 -43.06 -20.93 13.21
CA LEU A 543 -43.07 -21.24 14.64
C LEU A 543 -44.16 -20.47 15.40
N GLY A 544 -44.42 -19.21 15.05
CA GLY A 544 -45.48 -18.41 15.66
C GLY A 544 -46.89 -18.93 15.37
N LYS A 545 -47.12 -19.49 14.17
CA LYS A 545 -48.39 -20.12 13.77
C LYS A 545 -48.67 -21.38 14.59
N GLU A 546 -47.66 -22.22 14.80
CA GLU A 546 -47.82 -23.49 15.51
C GLU A 546 -47.85 -23.31 17.04
N THR A 547 -47.09 -22.35 17.58
CA THR A 547 -47.16 -21.98 19.00
C THR A 547 -48.57 -21.54 19.42
N ARG A 548 -49.32 -20.89 18.52
CA ARG A 548 -50.74 -20.53 18.73
C ARG A 548 -51.72 -21.70 18.61
N ARG A 549 -51.33 -22.85 18.05
CA ARG A 549 -52.17 -24.07 17.93
C ARG A 549 -52.01 -25.04 19.09
N GLY A 550 -51.04 -24.81 19.98
CA GLY A 550 -51.02 -25.39 21.33
C GLY A 550 -50.31 -26.74 21.48
N SER A 551 -49.01 -26.81 21.18
CA SER A 551 -48.16 -27.87 21.77
C SER A 551 -46.69 -27.47 21.97
N ARG A 552 -46.17 -27.82 23.15
CA ARG A 552 -44.81 -28.10 23.68
C ARG A 552 -43.50 -27.78 22.92
N HIS A 553 -43.46 -27.01 21.82
CA HIS A 553 -42.26 -26.77 20.99
C HIS A 553 -41.26 -25.70 21.49
N THR A 554 -41.21 -25.43 22.81
CA THR A 554 -40.29 -24.44 23.41
C THR A 554 -38.80 -24.76 23.19
N GLY A 555 -38.46 -26.04 23.06
CA GLY A 555 -37.10 -26.49 22.72
C GLY A 555 -36.65 -26.08 21.31
N GLU A 556 -37.56 -26.08 20.34
CA GLU A 556 -37.22 -25.73 18.95
C GLU A 556 -37.17 -24.22 18.75
N MET A 557 -38.08 -23.46 19.36
CA MET A 557 -38.02 -21.99 19.34
C MET A 557 -36.73 -21.47 20.03
N THR A 558 -36.23 -22.17 21.06
CA THR A 558 -34.92 -21.86 21.66
C THR A 558 -33.72 -22.41 20.88
N VAL A 559 -33.90 -23.18 19.81
CA VAL A 559 -32.86 -23.47 18.80
C VAL A 559 -32.91 -22.45 17.67
N ALA A 560 -34.10 -22.11 17.16
CA ALA A 560 -34.28 -21.09 16.12
C ALA A 560 -33.75 -19.72 16.55
N LYS A 561 -34.08 -19.26 17.78
CA LYS A 561 -33.55 -18.00 18.34
C LYS A 561 -32.01 -17.98 18.41
N LYS A 562 -31.37 -19.13 18.60
CA LYS A 562 -29.90 -19.24 18.62
C LYS A 562 -29.30 -19.18 17.22
N MET A 563 -29.88 -19.89 16.25
CA MET A 563 -29.44 -19.80 14.85
C MET A 563 -29.58 -18.36 14.31
N ALA A 564 -30.68 -17.67 14.67
CA ALA A 564 -30.89 -16.27 14.31
C ALA A 564 -29.87 -15.30 14.93
N LEU A 565 -29.38 -15.56 16.15
CA LEU A 565 -28.35 -14.74 16.80
C LEU A 565 -27.04 -14.73 15.98
N LEU A 566 -26.66 -15.88 15.42
CA LEU A 566 -25.44 -16.04 14.62
C LEU A 566 -25.49 -15.25 13.31
N VAL A 567 -26.65 -15.23 12.67
CA VAL A 567 -26.87 -14.38 11.49
C VAL A 567 -26.98 -12.90 11.83
N PHE A 568 -27.53 -12.56 13.00
CA PHE A 568 -27.58 -11.18 13.46
C PHE A 568 -26.17 -10.61 13.73
N THR A 569 -25.24 -11.40 14.28
CA THR A 569 -23.83 -10.97 14.44
C THR A 569 -23.16 -10.73 13.09
N ASN A 570 -23.34 -11.62 12.11
CA ASN A 570 -22.77 -11.43 10.77
C ASN A 570 -23.33 -10.17 10.08
N PHE A 571 -24.65 -10.01 10.07
CA PHE A 571 -25.30 -8.83 9.51
C PHE A 571 -24.85 -7.53 10.20
N SER A 572 -24.69 -7.55 11.53
CA SER A 572 -24.23 -6.39 12.30
C SER A 572 -22.78 -5.98 11.97
N CYS A 573 -21.92 -6.93 11.61
CA CYS A 573 -20.55 -6.64 11.18
C CYS A 573 -20.51 -6.12 9.73
N TRP A 574 -21.35 -6.64 8.85
CA TRP A 574 -21.34 -6.32 7.41
C TRP A 574 -22.19 -5.11 7.00
N ALA A 575 -23.31 -4.84 7.66
CA ALA A 575 -24.21 -3.75 7.27
C ALA A 575 -23.54 -2.36 7.26
N PRO A 576 -22.65 -1.99 8.21
CA PRO A 576 -21.89 -0.75 8.13
C PRO A 576 -20.99 -0.70 6.88
N ILE A 577 -20.34 -1.82 6.53
CA ILE A 577 -19.42 -1.91 5.39
C ILE A 577 -20.19 -1.73 4.08
N GLY A 578 -21.31 -2.45 3.93
CA GLY A 578 -22.18 -2.33 2.75
C GLY A 578 -22.72 -0.91 2.57
N PHE A 579 -23.21 -0.30 3.65
CA PHE A 579 -23.73 1.06 3.62
C PHE A 579 -22.66 2.11 3.25
N PHE A 580 -21.51 2.08 3.93
CA PHE A 580 -20.45 3.05 3.65
C PHE A 580 -19.75 2.82 2.31
N GLY A 581 -19.59 1.56 1.88
CA GLY A 581 -19.09 1.22 0.54
C GLY A 581 -20.01 1.73 -0.57
N LEU A 582 -21.32 1.49 -0.47
CA LEU A 582 -22.29 1.99 -1.45
C LEU A 582 -22.35 3.52 -1.50
N THR A 583 -22.27 4.22 -0.35
CA THR A 583 -22.27 5.70 -0.35
C THR A 583 -20.97 6.29 -0.91
N ALA A 584 -19.82 5.64 -0.69
CA ALA A 584 -18.57 6.02 -1.35
C ALA A 584 -18.62 5.82 -2.87
N LEU A 585 -19.11 4.66 -3.35
CA LEU A 585 -19.29 4.38 -4.78
C LEU A 585 -20.32 5.30 -5.45
N ALA A 586 -21.31 5.81 -4.71
CA ALA A 586 -22.27 6.81 -5.17
C ALA A 586 -21.68 8.24 -5.24
N GLY A 587 -20.40 8.44 -4.90
CA GLY A 587 -19.74 9.76 -4.89
C GLY A 587 -19.94 10.58 -3.61
N TYR A 588 -20.58 10.01 -2.57
CA TYR A 588 -20.91 10.70 -1.32
C TYR A 588 -20.30 9.96 -0.10
N PRO A 589 -18.97 9.98 0.08
CA PRO A 589 -18.31 9.27 1.19
C PRO A 589 -18.67 9.90 2.55
N LEU A 590 -19.69 9.34 3.22
CA LEU A 590 -20.18 9.78 4.54
C LEU A 590 -19.20 9.51 5.70
N ILE A 591 -18.07 8.86 5.43
CA ILE A 591 -17.11 8.40 6.43
C ILE A 591 -15.67 8.69 5.96
N ASN A 592 -14.92 9.44 6.77
CA ASN A 592 -13.51 9.75 6.48
C ASN A 592 -12.68 8.46 6.48
N VAL A 593 -11.66 8.38 5.61
CA VAL A 593 -10.78 7.22 5.43
C VAL A 593 -10.24 6.63 6.76
N THR A 594 -9.90 7.49 7.74
CA THR A 594 -9.45 7.09 9.09
C THR A 594 -10.48 6.27 9.85
N LYS A 595 -11.77 6.56 9.70
CA LYS A 595 -12.88 5.79 10.31
C LYS A 595 -13.18 4.54 9.50
N SER A 596 -13.10 4.61 8.17
CA SER A 596 -13.21 3.45 7.27
C SER A 596 -12.17 2.37 7.60
N LYS A 597 -10.93 2.77 7.92
CA LYS A 597 -9.86 1.87 8.36
C LYS A 597 -10.28 1.02 9.58
N ILE A 598 -10.83 1.63 10.63
CA ILE A 598 -11.27 0.91 11.84
C ILE A 598 -12.37 -0.10 11.48
N LEU A 599 -13.31 0.29 10.61
CA LEU A 599 -14.38 -0.56 10.12
C LEU A 599 -13.86 -1.76 9.30
N LEU A 600 -12.90 -1.55 8.39
CA LEU A 600 -12.33 -2.58 7.52
C LEU A 600 -11.30 -3.50 8.23
N VAL A 601 -10.63 -3.01 9.28
CA VAL A 601 -9.56 -3.76 9.97
C VAL A 601 -10.07 -4.45 11.25
N PHE A 602 -11.10 -3.92 11.91
CA PHE A 602 -11.64 -4.50 13.15
C PHE A 602 -13.07 -5.04 13.02
N PHE A 603 -14.01 -4.30 12.42
CA PHE A 603 -15.41 -4.76 12.35
C PHE A 603 -15.64 -5.82 11.26
N TYR A 604 -14.99 -5.69 10.10
CA TYR A 604 -15.09 -6.66 9.00
C TYR A 604 -14.66 -8.09 9.38
N PRO A 605 -13.51 -8.33 10.06
CA PRO A 605 -13.10 -9.67 10.46
C PRO A 605 -13.81 -10.22 11.72
N LEU A 606 -14.50 -9.36 12.48
CA LEU A 606 -15.03 -9.72 13.80
C LEU A 606 -16.07 -10.85 13.76
N ASN A 607 -16.79 -11.03 12.65
CA ASN A 607 -17.72 -12.15 12.52
C ASN A 607 -17.02 -13.51 12.54
N SER A 608 -15.97 -13.68 11.73
CA SER A 608 -15.15 -14.91 11.66
C SER A 608 -14.45 -15.26 12.99
N CYS A 609 -14.26 -14.25 13.86
CA CYS A 609 -13.84 -14.44 15.23
C CYS A 609 -14.98 -14.90 16.16
N ALA A 610 -16.22 -14.44 15.95
CA ALA A 610 -17.36 -14.74 16.82
C ALA A 610 -17.95 -16.14 16.57
N ASP A 611 -18.01 -16.58 15.30
CA ASP A 611 -18.72 -17.78 14.88
C ASP A 611 -18.31 -19.08 15.61
N PRO A 612 -17.03 -19.39 15.87
CA PRO A 612 -16.63 -20.53 16.69
C PRO A 612 -17.25 -20.57 18.09
N TYR A 613 -17.30 -19.41 18.76
CA TYR A 613 -17.84 -19.28 20.11
C TYR A 613 -19.37 -19.32 20.10
N LEU A 614 -19.99 -18.75 19.05
CA LEU A 614 -21.42 -18.90 18.81
C LEU A 614 -21.77 -20.37 18.58
N TYR A 615 -21.07 -21.12 17.72
CA TYR A 615 -21.31 -22.57 17.56
C TYR A 615 -21.13 -23.34 18.88
N ALA A 616 -20.08 -23.04 19.66
CA ALA A 616 -19.84 -23.70 20.95
C ALA A 616 -20.91 -23.39 22.02
N ILE A 617 -21.30 -22.13 22.15
CA ILE A 617 -22.30 -21.68 23.13
C ILE A 617 -23.71 -22.09 22.70
N LEU A 618 -24.02 -22.15 21.41
CA LEU A 618 -25.38 -22.36 20.92
C LEU A 618 -25.70 -23.82 20.60
N THR A 619 -24.74 -24.60 20.09
CA THR A 619 -24.97 -25.96 19.57
C THR A 619 -24.67 -27.03 20.62
N THR A 620 -25.72 -27.66 21.16
CA THR A 620 -25.59 -28.75 22.15
C THR A 620 -24.82 -29.97 21.63
N GLN A 621 -24.92 -30.29 20.34
CA GLN A 621 -24.14 -31.38 19.73
C GLN A 621 -22.63 -31.08 19.74
N TYR A 622 -22.22 -29.85 19.41
CA TYR A 622 -20.80 -29.46 19.47
C TYR A 622 -20.26 -29.58 20.90
N ARG A 623 -21.01 -29.13 21.91
CA ARG A 623 -20.61 -29.30 23.32
C ARG A 623 -20.48 -30.76 23.73
N ARG A 624 -21.39 -31.64 23.30
CA ARG A 624 -21.30 -33.09 23.53
C ARG A 624 -20.01 -33.66 22.93
N ASP A 625 -19.71 -33.30 21.69
CA ASP A 625 -18.57 -33.80 20.93
C ASP A 625 -17.24 -33.30 21.54
N LEU A 626 -17.18 -32.03 21.94
CA LEU A 626 -16.07 -31.42 22.68
C LEU A 626 -15.84 -32.13 24.03
N TYR A 627 -16.89 -32.40 24.81
CA TYR A 627 -16.74 -33.13 26.09
C TYR A 627 -16.28 -34.59 25.89
N ILE A 628 -16.67 -35.24 24.80
CA ILE A 628 -16.16 -36.57 24.41
C ILE A 628 -14.67 -36.47 24.09
N LEU A 629 -14.23 -35.51 23.28
CA LEU A 629 -12.81 -35.30 22.95
C LEU A 629 -11.97 -35.00 24.20
N LEU A 630 -12.39 -34.06 25.05
CA LEU A 630 -11.71 -33.72 26.30
C LEU A 630 -11.54 -34.95 27.21
N SER A 631 -12.55 -35.83 27.28
CA SER A 631 -12.48 -37.05 28.09
C SER A 631 -11.47 -38.09 27.57
N LYS A 632 -11.21 -38.12 26.26
CA LYS A 632 -10.12 -38.93 25.66
C LYS A 632 -8.76 -38.34 26.03
N LEU A 633 -8.65 -37.01 26.04
CA LEU A 633 -7.47 -36.26 26.50
C LEU A 633 -7.31 -36.26 28.04
N GLY A 634 -8.09 -37.07 28.77
CA GLY A 634 -8.01 -37.21 30.23
C GLY A 634 -8.73 -36.11 31.04
N ILE A 635 -9.08 -34.99 30.43
CA ILE A 635 -9.66 -33.80 31.06
C ILE A 635 -11.18 -33.97 31.25
N CYS A 636 -11.76 -33.35 32.29
CA CYS A 636 -13.22 -33.26 32.50
C CYS A 636 -14.02 -34.59 32.53
N LYS A 637 -13.40 -35.74 32.88
CA LYS A 637 -14.03 -37.08 32.93
C LYS A 637 -15.40 -37.13 33.64
N ARG A 638 -15.65 -36.29 34.67
CA ARG A 638 -16.96 -36.19 35.35
C ARG A 638 -18.08 -35.63 34.45
N ARG A 639 -17.87 -34.54 33.70
CA ARG A 639 -18.90 -33.93 32.83
C ARG A 639 -19.21 -34.80 31.61
N ALA A 640 -18.21 -35.48 31.05
CA ALA A 640 -18.42 -36.40 29.92
C ALA A 640 -19.32 -37.59 30.29
N ARG A 641 -19.24 -38.12 31.53
CA ARG A 641 -20.15 -39.17 32.02
C ARG A 641 -21.60 -38.68 32.11
N GLN A 642 -21.85 -37.44 32.55
CA GLN A 642 -23.21 -36.87 32.60
C GLN A 642 -23.87 -36.84 31.21
N TYR A 643 -23.14 -36.39 30.18
CA TYR A 643 -23.64 -36.42 28.79
C TYR A 643 -23.79 -37.82 28.20
N ARG A 644 -23.15 -38.86 28.77
CA ARG A 644 -23.34 -40.26 28.35
C ARG A 644 -24.61 -40.87 28.95
N ASN A 645 -24.90 -40.59 30.22
CA ASN A 645 -26.01 -41.20 30.95
C ASN A 645 -27.40 -40.74 30.46
N ASN A 646 -27.53 -39.50 29.96
CA ASN A 646 -28.78 -38.98 29.37
C ASN A 646 -29.21 -39.68 28.06
N CYS A 647 -28.48 -40.71 27.62
CA CYS A 647 -28.76 -41.49 26.41
C CYS A 647 -29.13 -42.95 26.72
N SER A 648 -29.39 -43.30 27.99
CA SER A 648 -29.49 -44.70 28.46
C SER A 648 -30.68 -44.99 29.39
N GLN A 649 -31.72 -44.15 29.38
CA GLN A 649 -33.01 -44.48 30.00
C GLN A 649 -34.10 -44.58 28.92
N PRO A 650 -34.58 -45.80 28.60
CA PRO A 650 -35.91 -45.98 28.03
C PRO A 650 -36.96 -45.42 28.99
N ALA A 651 -37.96 -44.70 28.48
CA ALA A 651 -39.00 -44.11 29.30
C ALA A 651 -40.10 -45.15 29.64
N THR A 652 -39.81 -46.10 30.53
CA THR A 652 -40.76 -47.11 31.02
C THR A 652 -41.19 -46.85 32.48
N ASN A 653 -41.58 -45.61 32.78
CA ASN A 653 -42.30 -45.26 34.02
C ASN A 653 -43.82 -45.28 33.77
N THR A 654 -44.37 -46.46 33.48
CA THR A 654 -45.83 -46.66 33.41
C THR A 654 -46.33 -47.16 34.76
N SER A 655 -46.49 -46.23 35.71
CA SER A 655 -46.92 -46.54 37.07
C SER A 655 -48.42 -46.87 37.13
N TYR A 656 -48.77 -48.11 36.80
CA TYR A 656 -50.09 -48.66 37.12
C TYR A 656 -50.14 -49.01 38.62
N PRO A 657 -51.16 -48.54 39.38
CA PRO A 657 -51.37 -49.01 40.74
C PRO A 657 -51.86 -50.46 40.70
N LEU A 658 -51.17 -51.38 41.39
CA LEU A 658 -51.67 -52.74 41.56
C LEU A 658 -52.92 -52.73 42.45
N SER A 659 -54.04 -53.19 41.90
CA SER A 659 -55.18 -53.62 42.71
C SER A 659 -54.85 -54.96 43.38
N THR A 660 -55.35 -55.16 44.60
CA THR A 660 -55.13 -56.38 45.38
C THR A 660 -55.81 -57.60 44.74
N ALA A 661 -55.02 -58.61 44.35
CA ALA A 661 -55.54 -59.89 43.88
C ALA A 661 -56.02 -60.79 45.03
N HIS A 662 -57.01 -61.64 44.74
CA HIS A 662 -57.61 -62.57 45.70
C HIS A 662 -56.65 -63.64 46.23
N ARG A 663 -56.90 -64.12 47.45
CA ARG A 663 -56.16 -65.20 48.11
C ARG A 663 -57.01 -66.47 48.20
N SER A 664 -56.68 -67.51 47.44
CA SER A 664 -57.27 -68.86 47.56
C SER A 664 -56.47 -69.93 46.80
N SER A 665 -56.12 -71.04 47.48
CA SER A 665 -55.87 -72.42 46.97
C SER A 665 -54.92 -72.67 45.77
N LEU A 666 -54.14 -73.76 45.70
CA LEU A 666 -53.58 -74.72 46.67
C LEU A 666 -52.42 -75.48 45.95
N ASN A 667 -51.56 -76.19 46.70
CA ASN A 667 -50.50 -77.10 46.19
C ASN A 667 -51.08 -78.42 45.59
N PRO A 668 -50.30 -79.37 44.98
CA PRO A 668 -48.82 -79.45 44.76
C PRO A 668 -48.36 -79.92 43.34
N ALA A 669 -47.04 -80.18 43.20
CA ALA A 669 -46.36 -81.00 42.17
C ALA A 669 -46.16 -80.36 40.77
N GLN A 670 -45.16 -80.75 39.96
CA GLN A 670 -44.30 -81.97 39.98
C GLN A 670 -42.84 -81.67 39.54
N LYS A 671 -41.87 -82.53 39.91
CA LYS A 671 -40.45 -82.48 39.51
C LYS A 671 -40.13 -83.49 38.39
N THR A 672 -39.35 -83.07 37.39
CA THR A 672 -38.20 -83.75 36.67
C THR A 672 -37.86 -82.89 35.44
N ALA A 673 -36.63 -82.50 35.07
CA ALA A 673 -35.27 -83.06 35.14
C ALA A 673 -34.86 -83.92 33.92
N GLU A 674 -33.78 -83.49 33.23
CA GLU A 674 -32.81 -84.27 32.42
C GLU A 674 -33.30 -85.00 31.13
N ASP A 675 -32.53 -85.15 30.04
CA ASP A 675 -31.31 -84.45 29.53
C ASP A 675 -31.10 -84.82 28.01
N HIS A 676 -30.17 -84.13 27.32
CA HIS A 676 -29.56 -84.44 26.00
C HIS A 676 -30.48 -84.31 24.75
N LEU A 677 -30.02 -84.20 23.49
CA LEU A 677 -28.67 -84.24 22.87
C LEU A 677 -28.37 -83.00 22.00
N VAL A 678 -27.08 -82.83 21.69
CA VAL A 678 -26.45 -81.90 20.72
C VAL A 678 -25.85 -82.77 19.58
N PRO A 679 -25.96 -82.43 18.26
CA PRO A 679 -24.90 -81.63 17.62
C PRO A 679 -25.28 -80.75 16.38
N LYS A 680 -24.38 -79.77 16.09
CA LYS A 680 -23.70 -79.39 14.82
C LYS A 680 -24.38 -79.65 13.45
N GLU A 681 -24.10 -78.90 12.37
CA GLU A 681 -23.06 -77.89 12.01
C GLU A 681 -23.69 -76.96 10.92
N ASP A 682 -23.53 -75.63 11.00
CA ASP A 682 -22.57 -74.77 10.24
C ASP A 682 -22.74 -74.65 8.70
N PHE A 683 -22.70 -73.39 8.22
CA PHE A 683 -22.86 -72.90 6.82
C PHE A 683 -24.26 -73.11 6.20
N VAL A 684 -24.75 -72.22 5.30
CA VAL A 684 -24.11 -71.14 4.53
C VAL A 684 -24.63 -69.75 4.93
#